data_AF-A0AA36BL13-F1
#
_entry.id   AF-A0AA36BL13-F1
#
_cell.length_a   1.000
_cell.length_b   1.000
_cell.length_c   1.000
_cell.angle_alpha   90.00
_cell.angle_beta   90.00
_cell.angle_gamma   90.00
#
_symmetry.space_group_name_H-M   'P 1'
#
loop_
_entity.id
_entity.type
_entity.pdbx_description
1 polymer ?
#
loop_
_entity_poly.entity_id
_entity_poly.type
_entity_poly.pdbx_seq_one_letter_code
_entity_poly.pdbx_strand_id
1 'polypeptide(L)'
;MYMCIYINNGNGRNKGNNNNSGSSSGDGNSRSSNEDSSDSCGGNRNTSSSSSGNGDNNNRKADVGNSNDNEDNPRETIDMYTHPFDTQFFNVCDKTYCMNRIYPTTLPFNKRVYIPRRTNDHMEAQFTIARTKLRQILGLYIKRQRQNKTDAQQLGIKPACGLQKLIQRTRNGEVICLPTDKSGRMSIDSLPNYIQAMQPHIANTKVTTVQAHEEREKVLNAHMMMWTIVLGPQKRTAKNFQAWNNDIPALYGLRKDHKGFTDPIAGPPTRPVCGANIASNYRISYFLSMIIRPIIRMSPDVCDSTEDLLSRISDCNKTCDLTGCIVGSMDVVSLYPSIDVDFAVEKCVEMINESQVEFCNVDTEELGLLLRLTYNSEYLDKHNLSSFCPSRCLRGRPPTITSMARKTHIERWRGWTRAIRSPANVHQVKKMIAHALGASIRVTLKGHTFKFNNKIYAQDEGAAIGVSIAGDVANLFMVWWDRRLKECLLQKSILVNMYSRYVDDTNIVVKAPPQESTVDIVIETNTMESIQQIANSIHQSIKVTIDYPTKHPNHRLPVLDTELWLEIVKNKTQILHSYYAKPMASKYLIHRNSAIAGNAKFNILMADLVRIMRNVSRMCEPTELKRHIQYFIHRMQFSGYSHKERIRVYKGAMKKFDNILCNDRNGICPLYRNKSWNTIERTKKKIRKANSWYDSHKYQSVMFVDTTPGGELAYRFRRTLDKLKLRIKVVEKPGNPIRSIIGRTYPFSRTLCTENYCTVCRFSPQTNCKARNVVYSIRCIEGRCSNKTVTYVGKLQEALVSG
;
A
#
# COMPACT_ATOMS: atom_id res chain seq x y z
N MET A 1 44.42 -4.61 0.14
CA MET A 1 43.13 -4.31 -0.54
C MET A 1 42.14 -3.70 0.45
N TYR A 2 42.24 -2.40 0.72
CA TYR A 2 41.29 -1.71 1.59
C TYR A 2 40.06 -1.30 0.75
N MET A 3 38.91 -1.96 0.98
CA MET A 3 37.63 -1.61 0.33
C MET A 3 36.76 -0.81 1.30
N CYS A 4 36.35 0.40 0.90
CA CYS A 4 35.28 1.13 1.59
C CYS A 4 33.94 0.79 0.94
N ILE A 5 33.08 0.08 1.68
CA ILE A 5 31.72 -0.24 1.27
C ILE A 5 30.77 0.78 1.91
N TYR A 6 30.12 1.59 1.08
CA TYR A 6 29.04 2.47 1.52
C TYR A 6 27.71 1.77 1.30
N ILE A 7 26.97 1.49 2.37
CA ILE A 7 25.67 0.82 2.31
C ILE A 7 24.56 1.84 2.56
N ASN A 8 23.67 2.03 1.58
CA ASN A 8 22.56 2.96 1.67
C ASN A 8 21.23 2.20 1.71
N ASN A 9 20.49 2.34 2.82
CA ASN A 9 19.17 1.73 2.99
C ASN A 9 18.12 2.46 2.13
N GLY A 10 18.14 2.18 0.83
CA GLY A 10 17.12 2.58 -0.12
C GLY A 10 15.85 1.76 0.05
N ASN A 11 15.12 1.97 1.16
CA ASN A 11 13.69 1.72 1.11
C ASN A 11 13.15 2.58 -0.04
N GLY A 12 12.36 1.99 -0.95
CA GLY A 12 11.82 2.61 -2.17
C GLY A 12 10.92 3.85 -1.96
N ARG A 13 11.02 4.53 -0.82
CA ARG A 13 10.79 5.96 -0.68
C ARG A 13 12.14 6.60 -0.36
N ASN A 14 12.74 7.27 -1.35
CA ASN A 14 13.90 8.16 -1.22
C ASN A 14 13.93 8.81 0.17
N LYS A 15 14.78 8.32 1.06
CA LYS A 15 15.13 8.95 2.34
C LYS A 15 16.64 9.15 2.30
N GLY A 16 17.08 10.37 2.02
CA GLY A 16 18.48 10.75 2.11
C GLY A 16 18.84 11.00 3.59
N ASN A 17 20.04 10.59 3.98
CA ASN A 17 20.64 10.98 5.25
C ASN A 17 22.03 11.58 4.99
N ASN A 18 22.31 12.71 5.63
CA ASN A 18 23.61 13.40 5.62
C ASN A 18 24.45 12.87 6.79
N ASN A 19 25.68 12.41 6.51
CA ASN A 19 26.73 12.35 7.52
C ASN A 19 27.72 13.49 7.26
N ASN A 20 27.81 14.43 8.20
CA ASN A 20 28.92 15.37 8.33
C ASN A 20 30.07 14.63 9.03
N SER A 21 31.20 14.45 8.35
CA SER A 21 32.49 14.22 8.98
C SER A 21 33.39 15.38 8.57
N GLY A 22 33.68 16.27 9.53
CA GLY A 22 34.74 17.25 9.38
C GLY A 22 36.08 16.56 9.62
N SER A 23 37.03 16.78 8.73
CA SER A 23 38.44 16.49 8.95
C SER A 23 39.25 17.71 8.56
N SER A 24 39.93 18.24 9.57
CA SER A 24 41.00 19.23 9.54
C SER A 24 42.08 18.83 8.54
N SER A 25 42.52 19.78 7.70
CA SER A 25 43.72 19.65 6.86
C SER A 25 44.79 20.53 7.50
N GLY A 26 45.88 19.91 7.94
CA GLY A 26 47.15 20.58 8.19
C GLY A 26 47.95 20.61 6.90
N ASP A 27 48.58 21.75 6.65
CA ASP A 27 49.44 22.05 5.52
C ASP A 27 50.71 21.19 5.50
N GLY A 28 51.18 20.86 4.29
CA GLY A 28 52.43 20.15 4.05
C GLY A 28 52.84 20.33 2.59
N ASN A 29 53.68 21.33 2.37
CA ASN A 29 54.16 21.86 1.11
C ASN A 29 55.42 21.09 0.66
N SER A 30 55.53 20.65 -0.60
CA SER A 30 56.83 20.41 -1.23
C SER A 30 56.75 20.41 -2.77
N ARG A 31 57.63 21.24 -3.34
CA ARG A 31 57.85 21.60 -4.74
C ARG A 31 58.67 20.56 -5.53
N SER A 32 58.59 20.70 -6.86
CA SER A 32 59.62 20.44 -7.91
C SER A 32 60.08 18.98 -8.09
N SER A 33 60.39 18.47 -9.29
CA SER A 33 61.10 19.07 -10.43
C SER A 33 60.81 18.33 -11.75
N ASN A 34 61.14 19.00 -12.86
CA ASN A 34 61.17 18.56 -14.25
C ASN A 34 62.06 17.34 -14.49
N GLU A 35 61.82 16.60 -15.58
CA GLU A 35 62.82 16.36 -16.64
C GLU A 35 62.20 15.70 -17.89
N ASP A 36 62.73 16.14 -19.03
CA ASP A 36 62.40 15.81 -20.41
C ASP A 36 62.89 14.41 -20.84
N SER A 37 62.27 13.83 -21.88
CA SER A 37 63.00 13.30 -23.05
C SER A 37 62.05 12.73 -24.11
N SER A 38 62.42 13.01 -25.35
CA SER A 38 61.78 12.79 -26.64
C SER A 38 61.89 11.35 -27.18
N ASP A 39 61.04 10.98 -28.16
CA ASP A 39 61.49 10.60 -29.53
C ASP A 39 60.39 9.93 -30.41
N SER A 40 60.21 10.53 -31.61
CA SER A 40 60.02 10.00 -32.99
C SER A 40 59.57 8.54 -33.23
N CYS A 41 58.93 8.11 -34.34
CA CYS A 41 58.46 8.63 -35.63
C CYS A 41 57.64 7.47 -36.28
N GLY A 42 56.55 7.73 -37.02
CA GLY A 42 56.43 7.38 -38.46
C GLY A 42 55.20 6.50 -38.72
N GLY A 43 54.22 6.90 -39.55
CA GLY A 43 54.08 6.55 -40.99
C GLY A 43 53.61 5.10 -41.19
N ASN A 44 52.63 4.68 -42.00
CA ASN A 44 51.98 5.25 -43.19
C ASN A 44 50.83 4.29 -43.64
N ARG A 45 49.78 4.83 -44.30
CA ARG A 45 49.02 4.32 -45.48
C ARG A 45 48.28 2.95 -45.44
N ASN A 46 46.95 2.94 -45.62
CA ASN A 46 46.17 2.65 -46.86
C ASN A 46 46.19 1.15 -47.25
N THR A 47 45.11 0.45 -47.66
CA THR A 47 44.05 0.77 -48.64
C THR A 47 43.05 -0.42 -48.71
N SER A 48 41.78 -0.16 -49.07
CA SER A 48 40.82 -0.89 -49.97
C SER A 48 40.92 -2.44 -50.14
N SER A 49 39.88 -3.26 -50.36
CA SER A 49 38.58 -3.12 -51.07
C SER A 49 37.88 -4.51 -51.12
N SER A 50 36.53 -4.50 -51.28
CA SER A 50 35.62 -5.41 -52.05
C SER A 50 35.98 -6.91 -52.27
N SER A 51 35.09 -7.91 -52.23
CA SER A 51 33.87 -8.09 -53.06
C SER A 51 33.20 -9.48 -52.81
N SER A 52 31.86 -9.51 -52.88
CA SER A 52 30.89 -10.55 -53.35
C SER A 52 31.28 -12.01 -53.65
N GLY A 53 30.36 -12.96 -53.34
CA GLY A 53 29.99 -14.06 -54.27
C GLY A 53 29.55 -15.40 -53.66
N ASN A 54 28.32 -15.84 -53.99
CA ASN A 54 27.56 -17.06 -53.66
C ASN A 54 28.21 -18.46 -53.87
N GLY A 55 27.63 -19.49 -53.25
CA GLY A 55 27.58 -20.86 -53.82
C GLY A 55 27.34 -22.03 -52.83
N ASP A 56 26.28 -22.79 -53.06
CA ASP A 56 25.77 -23.96 -52.32
C ASP A 56 26.70 -25.19 -52.23
N ASN A 57 26.62 -26.00 -51.16
CA ASN A 57 26.20 -27.42 -51.22
C ASN A 57 26.27 -28.21 -49.88
N ASN A 58 25.36 -29.18 -49.79
CA ASN A 58 25.15 -30.18 -48.73
C ASN A 58 26.37 -31.07 -48.42
N ASN A 59 26.60 -31.43 -47.14
CA ASN A 59 26.62 -32.84 -46.70
C ASN A 59 26.72 -33.04 -45.17
N ARG A 60 26.11 -34.15 -44.71
CA ARG A 60 26.07 -34.67 -43.34
C ARG A 60 27.44 -35.18 -42.86
N LYS A 61 27.77 -34.98 -41.57
CA LYS A 61 28.32 -36.01 -40.65
C LYS A 61 28.39 -35.49 -39.20
N ALA A 62 28.15 -36.42 -38.26
CA ALA A 62 28.16 -36.23 -36.82
C ALA A 62 29.57 -35.95 -36.28
N ASP A 63 29.69 -35.15 -35.21
CA ASP A 63 30.27 -35.58 -33.93
C ASP A 63 30.35 -34.47 -32.86
N VAL A 64 30.01 -34.88 -31.63
CA VAL A 64 30.60 -34.53 -30.32
C VAL A 64 30.94 -33.05 -29.99
N GLY A 65 30.11 -32.49 -29.10
CA GLY A 65 30.51 -31.77 -27.89
C GLY A 65 31.39 -30.52 -28.01
N ASN A 66 30.80 -29.33 -27.78
CA ASN A 66 31.29 -28.44 -26.72
C ASN A 66 30.26 -27.36 -26.37
N SER A 67 30.09 -27.16 -25.07
CA SER A 67 29.29 -26.11 -24.45
C SER A 67 29.86 -24.72 -24.77
N ASN A 68 29.11 -23.91 -25.52
CA ASN A 68 29.26 -22.47 -25.58
C ASN A 68 27.87 -21.85 -25.76
N ASP A 69 27.21 -21.56 -24.64
CA ASP A 69 26.00 -20.72 -24.58
C ASP A 69 26.38 -19.26 -24.85
N ASN A 70 26.71 -18.96 -26.11
CA ASN A 70 26.72 -17.62 -26.68
C ASN A 70 25.76 -17.61 -27.87
N GLU A 71 24.46 -17.61 -27.58
CA GLU A 71 23.46 -17.15 -28.53
C GLU A 71 22.88 -15.83 -28.01
N ASP A 72 23.40 -14.76 -28.61
CA ASP A 72 22.70 -13.49 -28.79
C ASP A 72 21.33 -13.76 -29.43
N ASN A 73 20.31 -13.97 -28.59
CA ASN A 73 18.94 -14.05 -29.08
C ASN A 73 18.46 -12.63 -29.44
N PRO A 74 18.25 -12.31 -30.73
CA PRO A 74 17.78 -11.01 -31.14
C PRO A 74 16.27 -10.95 -30.87
N ARG A 75 15.85 -9.91 -30.15
CA ARG A 75 14.45 -9.48 -29.95
C ARG A 75 13.65 -10.29 -28.91
N GLU A 76 14.02 -10.14 -27.64
CA GLU A 76 13.00 -9.69 -26.66
C GLU A 76 12.81 -8.17 -26.89
N THR A 77 12.17 -7.81 -28.00
CA THR A 77 11.44 -6.55 -28.05
C THR A 77 10.45 -6.63 -26.89
N ILE A 78 10.70 -5.84 -25.85
CA ILE A 78 9.70 -5.51 -24.85
C ILE A 78 8.45 -5.18 -25.63
N ASP A 79 7.42 -6.02 -25.51
CA ASP A 79 6.10 -5.81 -26.09
C ASP A 79 5.54 -4.50 -25.52
N MET A 80 5.94 -3.40 -26.16
CA MET A 80 5.55 -2.04 -25.83
C MET A 80 4.17 -1.71 -26.44
N TYR A 81 3.54 -2.68 -27.10
CA TYR A 81 2.26 -2.56 -27.79
C TYR A 81 1.23 -3.63 -27.34
N THR A 82 1.32 -4.13 -26.12
CA THR A 82 0.15 -4.79 -25.51
C THR A 82 -0.90 -3.73 -25.21
N HIS A 83 -2.14 -3.94 -25.69
CA HIS A 83 -3.27 -3.04 -25.42
C HIS A 83 -3.35 -2.75 -23.91
N PRO A 84 -3.58 -1.50 -23.46
CA PRO A 84 -3.52 -1.15 -22.04
C PRO A 84 -4.46 -1.98 -21.13
N PHE A 85 -5.52 -2.57 -21.69
CA PHE A 85 -6.47 -3.42 -20.96
C PHE A 85 -5.95 -4.82 -20.63
N ASP A 86 -4.98 -5.33 -21.39
CA ASP A 86 -4.45 -6.69 -21.22
C ASP A 86 -3.36 -6.78 -20.15
N THR A 87 -3.14 -5.71 -19.36
CA THR A 87 -2.10 -5.69 -18.32
C THR A 87 -2.66 -5.67 -16.89
N GLN A 88 -3.98 -5.88 -16.71
CA GLN A 88 -4.60 -5.99 -15.40
C GLN A 88 -4.94 -7.44 -15.06
N PHE A 89 -4.62 -7.85 -13.83
CA PHE A 89 -4.96 -9.18 -13.34
C PHE A 89 -6.47 -9.45 -13.38
N PHE A 90 -7.30 -8.48 -13.03
CA PHE A 90 -8.75 -8.55 -13.12
C PHE A 90 -9.25 -7.61 -14.22
N ASN A 91 -9.97 -8.15 -15.20
CA ASN A 91 -10.64 -7.35 -16.21
C ASN A 91 -12.04 -6.96 -15.70
N VAL A 92 -12.28 -5.65 -15.56
CA VAL A 92 -13.55 -5.12 -15.06
C VAL A 92 -14.72 -5.33 -16.04
N CYS A 93 -14.46 -5.44 -17.34
CA CYS A 93 -15.50 -5.61 -18.36
C CYS A 93 -16.01 -7.05 -18.34
N ASP A 94 -15.09 -8.02 -18.45
CA ASP A 94 -15.44 -9.43 -18.60
C ASP A 94 -15.49 -10.17 -17.25
N LYS A 95 -15.10 -9.51 -16.15
CA LYS A 95 -15.02 -10.07 -14.79
C LYS A 95 -14.10 -11.30 -14.68
N THR A 96 -13.08 -11.36 -15.53
CA THR A 96 -12.12 -12.46 -15.60
C THR A 96 -10.80 -12.13 -14.90
N TYR A 97 -10.23 -13.14 -14.23
CA TYR A 97 -8.88 -13.14 -13.70
C TYR A 97 -7.92 -13.82 -14.67
N CYS A 98 -6.82 -13.15 -15.01
CA CYS A 98 -5.77 -13.73 -15.85
C CYS A 98 -4.39 -13.37 -15.31
N MET A 99 -3.65 -14.38 -14.86
CA MET A 99 -2.33 -14.20 -14.25
C MET A 99 -1.25 -13.77 -15.25
N ASN A 100 -1.43 -14.12 -16.54
CA ASN A 100 -0.53 -13.72 -17.63
C ASN A 100 -0.51 -12.20 -17.87
N ARG A 101 -1.53 -11.49 -17.39
CA ARG A 101 -1.61 -10.02 -17.46
C ARG A 101 -0.80 -9.32 -16.36
N ILE A 102 -0.18 -10.05 -15.42
CA ILE A 102 0.66 -9.48 -14.37
C ILE A 102 2.12 -9.41 -14.82
N TYR A 103 2.65 -8.19 -14.86
CA TYR A 103 4.06 -7.94 -15.15
C TYR A 103 4.89 -7.75 -13.87
N PRO A 104 6.19 -8.09 -13.91
CA PRO A 104 7.09 -7.88 -12.77
C PRO A 104 7.10 -6.43 -12.27
N THR A 105 6.94 -5.45 -13.17
CA THR A 105 6.95 -4.02 -12.88
C THR A 105 5.67 -3.49 -12.24
N THR A 106 4.56 -4.23 -12.32
CA THR A 106 3.28 -3.82 -11.68
C THR A 106 3.20 -4.27 -10.22
N LEU A 107 4.08 -5.17 -9.78
CA LEU A 107 4.13 -5.66 -8.40
C LEU A 107 4.91 -4.70 -7.48
N PRO A 108 4.40 -4.41 -6.26
CA PRO A 108 5.06 -3.49 -5.33
C PRO A 108 6.37 -4.03 -4.74
N PHE A 109 6.66 -5.31 -4.97
CA PHE A 109 7.85 -6.03 -4.48
C PHE A 109 8.71 -6.59 -5.61
N ASN A 110 8.76 -5.88 -6.75
CA ASN A 110 9.64 -6.25 -7.86
C ASN A 110 11.10 -6.38 -7.41
N LYS A 111 11.66 -7.60 -7.50
CA LYS A 111 13.05 -7.88 -7.08
C LYS A 111 14.08 -7.33 -8.06
N ARG A 112 13.72 -7.21 -9.34
CA ARG A 112 14.66 -6.91 -10.42
C ARG A 112 14.34 -5.56 -11.04
N VAL A 113 15.17 -4.57 -10.73
CA VAL A 113 15.20 -3.27 -11.41
C VAL A 113 16.56 -3.16 -12.08
N TYR A 114 16.58 -3.07 -13.41
CA TYR A 114 17.82 -2.92 -14.16
C TYR A 114 18.15 -1.44 -14.31
N ILE A 115 19.44 -1.12 -14.20
CA ILE A 115 19.93 0.18 -14.63
C ILE A 115 19.77 0.21 -16.17
N PRO A 116 19.23 1.30 -16.74
CA PRO A 116 19.14 1.41 -18.19
C PRO A 116 20.54 1.25 -18.81
N ARG A 117 20.60 0.59 -19.98
CA ARG A 117 21.83 0.48 -20.75
C ARG A 117 22.35 1.88 -21.09
N ARG A 118 23.67 1.99 -21.27
CA ARG A 118 24.33 3.22 -21.70
C ARG A 118 23.63 3.75 -22.96
N THR A 119 23.33 5.03 -22.97
CA THR A 119 22.77 5.71 -24.13
C THR A 119 23.88 6.08 -25.12
N ASN A 120 23.56 6.79 -26.22
CA ASN A 120 24.59 7.24 -27.15
C ASN A 120 25.59 8.21 -26.48
N ASP A 121 26.82 8.26 -26.99
CA ASP A 121 27.92 9.01 -26.36
C ASP A 121 27.60 10.50 -26.19
N HIS A 122 26.89 11.09 -27.16
CA HIS A 122 26.45 12.48 -27.10
C HIS A 122 25.48 12.74 -25.93
N MET A 123 24.47 11.88 -25.72
CA MET A 123 23.57 12.01 -24.58
C MET A 123 24.29 11.75 -23.26
N GLU A 124 25.20 10.78 -23.19
CA GLU A 124 26.01 10.54 -21.99
C GLU A 124 26.89 11.75 -21.63
N ALA A 125 27.48 12.40 -22.63
CA ALA A 125 28.21 13.66 -22.44
C ALA A 125 27.29 14.77 -21.93
N GLN A 126 26.09 14.93 -22.51
CA GLN A 126 25.11 15.90 -22.03
C GLN A 126 24.64 15.62 -20.59
N PHE A 127 24.40 14.36 -20.22
CA PHE A 127 24.07 13.98 -18.84
C PHE A 127 25.21 14.27 -17.88
N THR A 128 26.46 14.07 -18.30
CA THR A 128 27.65 14.40 -17.52
C THR A 128 27.75 15.90 -17.28
N ILE A 129 27.59 16.71 -18.33
CA ILE A 129 27.55 18.19 -18.25
C ILE A 129 26.41 18.65 -17.32
N ALA A 130 25.21 18.09 -17.50
CA ALA A 130 24.06 18.38 -16.65
C ALA A 130 24.36 18.07 -15.19
N ARG A 131 24.88 16.87 -14.90
CA ARG A 131 25.24 16.44 -13.54
C ARG A 131 26.23 17.41 -12.89
N THR A 132 27.25 17.85 -13.62
CA THR A 132 28.24 18.81 -13.10
C THR A 132 27.61 20.18 -12.83
N LYS A 133 26.86 20.75 -13.78
CA LYS A 133 26.20 22.06 -13.61
C LYS A 133 25.19 22.04 -12.46
N LEU A 134 24.36 20.99 -12.38
CA LEU A 134 23.37 20.84 -11.31
C LEU A 134 24.03 20.71 -9.92
N ARG A 135 25.15 19.99 -9.83
CA ARG A 135 25.94 19.90 -8.59
C ARG A 135 26.55 21.24 -8.19
N GLN A 136 27.06 22.01 -9.13
CA GLN A 136 27.57 23.37 -8.86
C GLN A 136 26.46 24.28 -8.33
N ILE A 137 25.29 24.29 -8.98
CA ILE A 137 24.12 25.06 -8.53
C ILE A 137 23.72 24.67 -7.10
N LEU A 138 23.64 23.37 -6.83
CA LEU A 138 23.31 22.85 -5.50
C LEU A 138 24.36 23.26 -4.46
N GLY A 139 25.66 23.14 -4.79
CA GLY A 139 26.76 23.53 -3.91
C GLY A 139 26.72 25.03 -3.57
N LEU A 140 26.49 25.88 -4.56
CA LEU A 140 26.34 27.34 -4.36
C LEU A 140 25.12 27.67 -3.50
N TYR A 141 23.99 27.01 -3.73
CA TYR A 141 22.80 27.19 -2.91
C TYR A 141 23.09 26.80 -1.45
N ILE A 142 23.69 25.64 -1.20
CA ILE A 142 24.05 25.19 0.15
C ILE A 142 25.02 26.16 0.83
N LYS A 143 26.04 26.66 0.13
CA LYS A 143 27.00 27.64 0.67
C LYS A 143 26.29 28.92 1.11
N ARG A 144 25.40 29.47 0.26
CA ARG A 144 24.60 30.66 0.57
C ARG A 144 23.72 30.46 1.81
N GLN A 145 23.05 29.32 1.90
CA GLN A 145 22.18 29.00 3.05
C GLN A 145 22.99 28.80 4.35
N ARG A 146 24.22 28.28 4.28
CA ARG A 146 25.12 28.16 5.44
C ARG A 146 25.67 29.50 5.91
N GLN A 147 25.83 30.47 5.02
CA GLN A 147 26.27 31.83 5.36
C GLN A 147 25.13 32.63 6.00
N ASN A 148 23.90 32.44 5.52
CA ASN A 148 22.68 33.04 6.09
C ASN A 148 22.15 32.23 7.29
N LYS A 149 22.98 31.99 8.32
CA LYS A 149 22.62 31.22 9.54
C LYS A 149 21.35 31.73 10.28
N THR A 150 20.80 32.87 9.88
CA THR A 150 19.55 33.44 10.40
C THR A 150 18.28 32.69 9.97
N ASP A 151 18.29 32.01 8.82
CA ASP A 151 17.08 31.36 8.27
C ASP A 151 16.83 29.93 8.78
N ALA A 152 17.70 29.43 9.66
CA ALA A 152 17.50 28.17 10.38
C ALA A 152 16.35 28.23 11.42
N GLN A 153 15.57 29.31 11.45
CA GLN A 153 14.41 29.53 12.31
C GLN A 153 13.07 29.13 11.65
N GLN A 154 13.00 28.04 10.87
CA GLN A 154 11.68 27.49 10.49
C GLN A 154 10.95 26.82 11.66
N LEU A 155 11.69 26.52 12.72
CA LEU A 155 11.23 26.36 14.09
C LEU A 155 12.10 27.34 14.89
N GLY A 156 11.55 28.22 15.72
CA GLY A 156 12.38 29.09 16.56
C GLY A 156 13.46 28.31 17.35
N ILE A 157 14.45 29.01 17.91
CA ILE A 157 15.61 28.40 18.59
C ILE A 157 15.18 27.39 19.68
N LYS A 158 14.12 27.71 20.44
CA LYS A 158 13.58 26.85 21.52
C LYS A 158 13.03 25.50 21.02
N PRO A 159 12.10 25.44 20.04
CA PRO A 159 11.62 24.16 19.51
C PRO A 159 12.70 23.31 18.82
N ALA A 160 13.78 23.90 18.28
CA ALA A 160 14.90 23.13 17.73
C ALA A 160 15.69 22.38 18.81
N CYS A 161 15.99 23.03 19.94
CA CYS A 161 16.65 22.41 21.09
C CYS A 161 15.79 21.30 21.72
N GLY A 162 14.48 21.56 21.92
CA GLY A 162 13.55 20.56 22.44
C GLY A 162 13.43 19.34 21.53
N LEU A 163 13.41 19.54 20.21
CA LEU A 163 13.40 18.46 19.22
C LEU A 163 14.67 17.60 19.28
N GLN A 164 15.85 18.23 19.38
CA GLN A 164 17.12 17.51 19.51
C GLN A 164 17.17 16.67 20.80
N LYS A 165 16.74 17.26 21.93
CA LYS A 165 16.65 16.53 23.21
C LYS A 165 15.71 15.33 23.09
N LEU A 166 14.55 15.51 22.47
CA LEU A 166 13.60 14.41 22.27
C LEU A 166 14.18 13.30 21.38
N ILE A 167 14.84 13.67 20.29
CA ILE A 167 15.53 12.71 19.40
C ILE A 167 16.59 11.93 20.19
N GLN A 168 17.36 12.59 21.05
CA GLN A 168 18.38 11.93 21.88
C GLN A 168 17.76 10.95 22.88
N ARG A 169 16.70 11.35 23.59
CA ARG A 169 15.98 10.47 24.54
C ARG A 169 15.37 9.24 23.85
N THR A 170 14.83 9.42 22.63
CA THR A 170 14.34 8.28 21.82
C THR A 170 15.48 7.40 21.32
N ARG A 171 16.66 7.96 21.02
CA ARG A 171 17.85 7.17 20.63
C ARG A 171 18.39 6.34 21.80
N ASN A 172 18.35 6.90 23.01
CA ASN A 172 18.76 6.26 24.26
C ASN A 172 17.74 5.20 24.75
N GLY A 173 16.55 5.13 24.16
CA GLY A 173 15.50 4.18 24.58
C GLY A 173 14.71 4.61 25.83
N GLU A 174 14.86 5.86 26.28
CA GLU A 174 14.15 6.39 27.45
C GLU A 174 12.65 6.60 27.18
N VAL A 175 12.34 7.07 25.96
CA VAL A 175 10.98 7.45 25.56
C VAL A 175 10.64 6.95 24.16
N ILE A 176 9.36 6.63 23.99
CA ILE A 176 8.77 6.22 22.72
C ILE A 176 7.91 7.37 22.22
N CYS A 177 8.11 7.76 20.96
CA CYS A 177 7.36 8.82 20.30
C CYS A 177 6.65 8.25 19.07
N LEU A 178 5.32 8.13 19.15
CA LEU A 178 4.50 7.59 18.07
C LEU A 178 3.35 8.54 17.75
N PRO A 179 2.80 8.50 16.53
CA PRO A 179 1.56 9.21 16.26
C PRO A 179 0.39 8.57 17.03
N THR A 180 -0.60 9.36 17.40
CA THR A 180 -1.88 8.85 17.90
C THR A 180 -2.72 8.29 16.74
N ASP A 181 -3.67 7.42 17.06
CA ASP A 181 -4.46 6.67 16.08
C ASP A 181 -5.34 7.57 15.18
N LYS A 182 -6.15 8.49 15.76
CA LYS A 182 -7.13 9.26 14.99
C LYS A 182 -6.65 10.66 14.60
N SER A 183 -5.97 11.39 15.49
CA SER A 183 -5.53 12.76 15.17
C SER A 183 -4.16 12.83 14.50
N GLY A 184 -3.33 11.78 14.64
CA GLY A 184 -1.95 11.77 14.16
C GLY A 184 -1.03 12.77 14.89
N ARG A 185 -1.47 13.30 16.05
CA ARG A 185 -0.63 14.05 16.98
C ARG A 185 0.47 13.14 17.53
N MET A 186 1.53 13.71 18.10
CA MET A 186 2.58 12.89 18.71
C MET A 186 2.20 12.55 20.15
N SER A 187 2.23 11.26 20.51
CA SER A 187 2.28 10.79 21.89
C SER A 187 3.72 10.53 22.31
N ILE A 188 4.01 10.78 23.59
CA ILE A 188 5.31 10.50 24.21
C ILE A 188 5.03 9.58 25.40
N ASP A 189 5.60 8.39 25.39
CA ASP A 189 5.47 7.39 26.45
C ASP A 189 6.84 7.05 27.03
N SER A 190 6.92 6.77 28.34
CA SER A 190 8.08 6.06 28.88
C SER A 190 8.06 4.61 28.38
N LEU A 191 9.24 4.01 28.20
CA LEU A 191 9.33 2.62 27.74
C LEU A 191 8.54 1.62 28.62
N PRO A 192 8.60 1.68 29.97
CA PRO A 192 7.82 0.78 30.83
C PRO A 192 6.31 0.94 30.65
N ASN A 193 5.81 2.18 30.65
CA ASN A 193 4.38 2.45 30.46
C ASN A 193 3.88 1.95 29.11
N TYR A 194 4.68 2.13 28.05
CA TYR A 194 4.33 1.64 26.73
C TYR A 194 4.28 0.10 26.66
N ILE A 195 5.21 -0.59 27.32
CA ILE A 195 5.20 -2.06 27.39
C ILE A 195 3.95 -2.54 28.14
N GLN A 196 3.58 -1.88 29.25
CA GLN A 196 2.37 -2.18 30.01
C GLN A 196 1.11 -1.96 29.17
N ALA A 197 1.02 -0.82 28.48
CA ALA A 197 -0.11 -0.47 27.61
C ALA A 197 -0.27 -1.41 26.40
N MET A 198 0.75 -2.19 26.06
CA MET A 198 0.73 -3.19 25.00
C MET A 198 0.41 -4.61 25.48
N GLN A 199 0.46 -4.89 26.79
CA GLN A 199 0.21 -6.24 27.33
C GLN A 199 -1.14 -6.84 26.90
N PRO A 200 -2.26 -6.09 26.85
CA PRO A 200 -3.55 -6.66 26.44
C PRO A 200 -3.54 -7.25 25.02
N HIS A 201 -2.63 -6.81 24.15
CA HIS A 201 -2.53 -7.30 22.76
C HIS A 201 -1.60 -8.50 22.60
N ILE A 202 -0.87 -8.88 23.66
CA ILE A 202 0.22 -9.86 23.59
C ILE A 202 0.00 -11.01 24.58
N ALA A 203 -0.74 -10.79 25.66
CA ALA A 203 -0.93 -11.75 26.75
C ALA A 203 -1.36 -13.16 26.27
N ASN A 204 -2.26 -13.23 25.29
CA ASN A 204 -2.78 -14.50 24.76
C ASN A 204 -1.96 -15.06 23.58
N THR A 205 -0.84 -14.42 23.20
CA THR A 205 -0.05 -14.82 22.04
C THR A 205 1.14 -15.68 22.44
N LYS A 206 1.32 -16.83 21.76
CA LYS A 206 2.40 -17.77 22.07
C LYS A 206 3.76 -17.21 21.62
N VAL A 207 4.75 -17.29 22.51
CA VAL A 207 6.16 -17.02 22.17
C VAL A 207 6.67 -18.15 21.28
N THR A 208 7.40 -17.82 20.22
CA THR A 208 7.90 -18.78 19.24
C THR A 208 9.37 -18.54 18.89
N THR A 209 9.97 -19.45 18.11
CA THR A 209 11.38 -19.43 17.73
C THR A 209 11.58 -18.97 16.28
N VAL A 210 12.82 -18.63 15.92
CA VAL A 210 13.20 -18.30 14.54
C VAL A 210 12.98 -19.49 13.60
N GLN A 211 13.29 -20.72 14.06
CA GLN A 211 13.08 -21.93 13.28
C GLN A 211 11.61 -22.16 12.93
N ALA A 212 10.70 -22.00 13.89
CA ALA A 212 9.27 -22.12 13.64
C ALA A 212 8.76 -21.06 12.65
N HIS A 213 9.31 -19.84 12.69
CA HIS A 213 9.04 -18.80 11.70
C HIS A 213 9.48 -19.22 10.29
N GLU A 214 10.67 -19.81 10.15
CA GLU A 214 11.19 -20.29 8.85
C GLU A 214 10.35 -21.44 8.27
N GLU A 215 9.87 -22.35 9.12
CA GLU A 215 8.96 -23.42 8.72
C GLU A 215 7.63 -22.86 8.21
N ARG A 216 7.05 -21.86 8.91
CA ARG A 216 5.86 -21.14 8.43
C ARG A 216 6.11 -20.45 7.08
N GLU A 217 7.27 -19.81 6.89
CA GLU A 217 7.66 -19.20 5.61
C GLU A 217 7.73 -20.25 4.47
N LYS A 218 8.26 -21.45 4.73
CA LYS A 218 8.30 -22.54 3.73
C LYS A 218 6.89 -22.94 3.27
N VAL A 219 5.94 -23.07 4.20
CA VAL A 219 4.55 -23.43 3.88
C VAL A 219 3.87 -22.34 3.04
N LEU A 220 3.99 -21.07 3.45
CA LEU A 220 3.41 -19.93 2.73
C LEU A 220 3.95 -19.83 1.30
N ASN A 221 5.25 -20.02 1.12
CA ASN A 221 5.88 -20.05 -0.19
C ASN A 221 5.42 -21.22 -1.04
N ALA A 222 5.22 -22.41 -0.44
CA ALA A 222 4.74 -23.58 -1.16
C ALA A 222 3.34 -23.36 -1.74
N HIS A 223 2.42 -22.78 -0.97
CA HIS A 223 1.11 -22.37 -1.47
C HIS A 223 1.22 -21.39 -2.65
N MET A 224 2.03 -20.34 -2.50
CA MET A 224 2.22 -19.35 -3.56
C MET A 224 2.84 -19.97 -4.82
N MET A 225 3.79 -20.89 -4.67
CA MET A 225 4.41 -21.61 -5.79
C MET A 225 3.41 -22.51 -6.53
N MET A 226 2.58 -23.25 -5.79
CA MET A 226 1.50 -24.04 -6.40
C MET A 226 0.53 -23.14 -7.17
N TRP A 227 0.18 -21.95 -6.67
CA TRP A 227 -0.63 -20.99 -7.42
C TRP A 227 0.06 -20.50 -8.71
N THR A 228 1.38 -20.31 -8.70
CA THR A 228 2.11 -19.98 -9.93
C THR A 228 2.17 -21.13 -10.92
N ILE A 229 2.04 -22.38 -10.46
CA ILE A 229 1.94 -23.53 -11.36
C ILE A 229 0.52 -23.58 -11.94
N VAL A 230 -0.50 -23.53 -11.07
CA VAL A 230 -1.92 -23.62 -11.45
C VAL A 230 -2.36 -22.50 -12.42
N LEU A 231 -1.87 -21.27 -12.22
CA LEU A 231 -2.28 -20.11 -13.04
C LEU A 231 -1.24 -19.68 -14.08
N GLY A 232 -0.07 -20.32 -14.10
CA GLY A 232 0.97 -20.17 -15.13
C GLY A 232 1.45 -18.76 -15.49
N PRO A 233 1.78 -17.84 -14.55
CA PRO A 233 2.33 -16.53 -14.93
C PRO A 233 3.72 -16.63 -15.58
N GLN A 234 4.15 -15.53 -16.21
CA GLN A 234 5.52 -15.35 -16.69
C GLN A 234 6.56 -15.72 -15.60
N LYS A 235 7.65 -16.39 -16.00
CA LYS A 235 8.71 -16.88 -15.09
C LYS A 235 9.23 -15.82 -14.11
N ARG A 236 9.41 -14.57 -14.58
CA ARG A 236 9.89 -13.46 -13.73
C ARG A 236 8.84 -12.98 -12.74
N THR A 237 7.56 -12.99 -13.13
CA THR A 237 6.43 -12.68 -12.25
C THR A 237 6.33 -13.74 -11.15
N ALA A 238 6.41 -15.04 -11.49
CA ALA A 238 6.43 -16.13 -10.51
C ALA A 238 7.55 -15.97 -9.47
N LYS A 239 8.78 -15.66 -9.91
CA LYS A 239 9.93 -15.40 -9.01
C LYS A 239 9.72 -14.21 -8.07
N ASN A 240 8.95 -13.19 -8.48
CA ASN A 240 8.63 -12.05 -7.62
C ASN A 240 7.67 -12.41 -6.49
N PHE A 241 6.80 -13.40 -6.66
CA PHE A 241 5.88 -13.83 -5.61
C PHE A 241 6.53 -14.65 -4.49
N GLN A 242 7.69 -15.26 -4.73
CA GLN A 242 8.42 -16.03 -3.72
C GLN A 242 9.09 -15.12 -2.68
N ALA A 243 8.80 -15.36 -1.41
CA ALA A 243 9.41 -14.66 -0.28
C ALA A 243 10.65 -15.43 0.21
N TRP A 244 11.76 -14.73 0.47
CA TRP A 244 12.98 -15.36 0.97
C TRP A 244 13.61 -14.46 2.04
N ASN A 245 13.99 -15.06 3.17
CA ASN A 245 14.71 -14.41 4.26
C ASN A 245 14.07 -13.07 4.66
N ASN A 246 12.75 -13.13 4.93
CA ASN A 246 12.01 -11.97 5.40
C ASN A 246 12.44 -11.63 6.84
N ASP A 247 12.47 -10.34 7.18
CA ASP A 247 12.59 -9.93 8.58
C ASP A 247 11.22 -10.09 9.25
N ILE A 248 11.22 -10.40 10.55
CA ILE A 248 10.02 -10.52 11.35
C ILE A 248 9.48 -9.11 11.60
N PRO A 249 8.21 -8.82 11.26
CA PRO A 249 7.65 -7.49 11.38
C PRO A 249 7.52 -7.08 12.84
N ALA A 250 7.76 -5.80 13.10
CA ALA A 250 7.63 -5.19 14.42
C ALA A 250 6.17 -4.84 14.75
N LEU A 251 5.71 -5.23 15.94
CA LEU A 251 4.46 -4.76 16.53
C LEU A 251 4.68 -3.44 17.27
N TYR A 252 3.80 -2.47 17.08
CA TYR A 252 3.77 -1.21 17.80
C TYR A 252 2.33 -0.73 18.05
N GLY A 253 2.11 0.06 19.10
CA GLY A 253 0.80 0.55 19.52
C GLY A 253 0.65 2.06 19.29
N LEU A 254 -0.47 2.47 18.72
CA LEU A 254 -0.85 3.88 18.62
C LEU A 254 -1.85 4.25 19.70
N ARG A 255 -1.60 5.30 20.48
CA ARG A 255 -2.52 5.77 21.52
C ARG A 255 -3.86 6.21 20.90
N LYS A 256 -4.98 5.68 21.42
CA LYS A 256 -6.36 6.00 21.00
C LYS A 256 -6.84 7.27 21.69
N ASP A 257 -6.27 8.40 21.30
CA ASP A 257 -6.52 9.76 21.82
C ASP A 257 -7.97 10.29 21.73
N HIS A 258 -8.89 9.50 21.19
CA HIS A 258 -10.32 9.77 21.10
C HIS A 258 -11.13 8.98 22.14
N LYS A 259 -10.49 8.11 22.93
CA LYS A 259 -11.11 7.41 24.05
C LYS A 259 -10.75 8.15 25.33
N GLY A 260 -11.71 8.31 26.23
CA GLY A 260 -11.49 8.93 27.54
C GLY A 260 -10.50 8.14 28.38
N PHE A 261 -9.73 8.84 29.21
CA PHE A 261 -8.81 8.28 30.18
C PHE A 261 -8.72 9.22 31.38
N THR A 262 -8.56 8.66 32.58
CA THR A 262 -8.47 9.42 33.83
C THR A 262 -7.03 9.62 34.27
N ASP A 263 -6.20 8.59 34.13
CA ASP A 263 -4.78 8.64 34.48
C ASP A 263 -3.93 9.18 33.30
N PRO A 264 -3.31 10.36 33.43
CA PRO A 264 -2.46 10.94 32.39
C PRO A 264 -1.14 10.18 32.18
N ILE A 265 -0.68 9.37 33.15
CA ILE A 265 0.52 8.54 33.01
C ILE A 265 0.19 7.28 32.21
N ALA A 266 -0.81 6.49 32.63
CA ALA A 266 -1.25 5.33 31.86
C ALA A 266 -1.71 5.72 30.45
N GLY A 267 -2.40 6.86 30.35
CA GLY A 267 -2.93 7.41 29.10
C GLY A 267 -4.03 6.53 28.48
N PRO A 268 -4.50 6.88 27.27
CA PRO A 268 -5.55 6.13 26.61
C PRO A 268 -5.05 4.76 26.11
N PRO A 269 -5.96 3.79 25.88
CA PRO A 269 -5.60 2.49 25.32
C PRO A 269 -4.86 2.57 23.98
N THR A 270 -4.15 1.51 23.62
CA THR A 270 -3.39 1.43 22.37
C THR A 270 -4.15 0.67 21.26
N ARG A 271 -3.88 1.00 19.99
CA ARG A 271 -4.25 0.20 18.82
C ARG A 271 -3.00 -0.52 18.31
N PRO A 272 -2.97 -1.86 18.26
CA PRO A 272 -1.82 -2.59 17.74
C PRO A 272 -1.73 -2.44 16.23
N VAL A 273 -0.52 -2.21 15.73
CA VAL A 273 -0.18 -2.11 14.32
C VAL A 273 1.08 -2.92 14.07
N CYS A 274 1.09 -3.71 13.01
CA CYS A 274 2.23 -4.52 12.61
C CYS A 274 2.69 -4.11 11.21
N GLY A 275 3.99 -3.90 11.04
CA GLY A 275 4.59 -3.57 9.75
C GLY A 275 4.66 -4.78 8.81
N ALA A 276 3.55 -5.42 8.49
CA ALA A 276 3.53 -6.72 7.81
C ALA A 276 3.99 -6.69 6.34
N ASN A 277 4.35 -5.52 5.79
CA ASN A 277 4.91 -5.40 4.44
C ASN A 277 6.28 -6.10 4.28
N ILE A 278 6.97 -6.36 5.39
CA ILE A 278 8.20 -7.16 5.41
C ILE A 278 7.98 -8.62 5.80
N ALA A 279 6.76 -9.00 6.21
CA ALA A 279 6.44 -10.34 6.67
C ALA A 279 6.50 -11.39 5.54
N SER A 280 6.76 -12.64 5.91
CA SER A 280 6.77 -13.78 4.98
C SER A 280 5.44 -13.97 4.26
N ASN A 281 4.32 -13.70 4.93
CA ASN A 281 2.98 -13.83 4.38
C ASN A 281 2.52 -12.63 3.52
N TYR A 282 3.33 -11.58 3.35
CA TYR A 282 2.93 -10.37 2.60
C TYR A 282 2.61 -10.64 1.12
N ARG A 283 3.43 -11.46 0.44
CA ARG A 283 3.32 -11.66 -1.02
C ARG A 283 2.11 -12.50 -1.40
N ILE A 284 1.90 -13.60 -0.70
CA ILE A 284 0.70 -14.43 -0.85
C ILE A 284 -0.55 -13.65 -0.43
N SER A 285 -0.46 -12.85 0.66
CA SER A 285 -1.53 -11.96 1.07
C SER A 285 -1.90 -10.98 -0.04
N TYR A 286 -0.92 -10.36 -0.71
CA TYR A 286 -1.15 -9.45 -1.83
C TYR A 286 -1.84 -10.17 -3.00
N PHE A 287 -1.39 -11.36 -3.37
CA PHE A 287 -2.02 -12.20 -4.41
C PHE A 287 -3.49 -12.49 -4.06
N LEU A 288 -3.76 -13.01 -2.87
CA LEU A 288 -5.13 -13.30 -2.43
C LEU A 288 -6.00 -12.02 -2.39
N SER A 289 -5.42 -10.89 -1.98
CA SER A 289 -6.12 -9.60 -1.93
C SER A 289 -6.49 -9.11 -3.35
N MET A 290 -5.69 -9.42 -4.36
CA MET A 290 -6.00 -9.09 -5.75
C MET A 290 -7.23 -9.84 -6.27
N ILE A 291 -7.55 -11.01 -5.70
CA ILE A 291 -8.73 -11.82 -6.05
C ILE A 291 -9.95 -11.43 -5.21
N ILE A 292 -9.79 -11.18 -3.92
CA ILE A 292 -10.95 -10.90 -3.04
C ILE A 292 -11.52 -9.49 -3.26
N ARG A 293 -10.67 -8.48 -3.50
CA ARG A 293 -11.12 -7.08 -3.58
C ARG A 293 -12.13 -6.79 -4.68
N PRO A 294 -11.98 -7.29 -5.92
CA PRO A 294 -13.00 -7.07 -6.94
C PRO A 294 -14.35 -7.67 -6.57
N ILE A 295 -14.37 -8.85 -5.94
CA ILE A 295 -15.59 -9.53 -5.47
C ILE A 295 -16.32 -8.67 -4.42
N ILE A 296 -15.58 -8.15 -3.44
CA ILE A 296 -16.13 -7.22 -2.43
C ILE A 296 -16.74 -5.98 -3.09
N ARG A 297 -16.00 -5.34 -4.02
CA ARG A 297 -16.46 -4.10 -4.66
C ARG A 297 -17.75 -4.27 -5.46
N MET A 298 -17.94 -5.45 -6.05
CA MET A 298 -19.17 -5.80 -6.77
C MET A 298 -20.39 -5.97 -5.85
N SER A 299 -20.19 -6.15 -4.54
CA SER A 299 -21.29 -6.31 -3.60
C SER A 299 -22.00 -4.97 -3.36
N PRO A 300 -23.31 -4.84 -3.58
CA PRO A 300 -24.01 -3.56 -3.61
C PRO A 300 -23.88 -2.77 -2.29
N ASP A 301 -23.94 -3.47 -1.15
CA ASP A 301 -23.97 -2.88 0.19
C ASP A 301 -22.65 -2.17 0.59
N VAL A 302 -21.53 -2.55 -0.01
CA VAL A 302 -20.21 -1.99 0.30
C VAL A 302 -20.06 -0.60 -0.28
N CYS A 303 -19.76 0.36 0.58
CA CYS A 303 -19.48 1.76 0.26
C CYS A 303 -17.98 2.03 0.20
N ASP A 304 -17.52 2.66 -0.88
CA ASP A 304 -16.08 2.88 -1.12
C ASP A 304 -15.58 4.24 -0.61
N SER A 305 -16.47 5.20 -0.37
CA SER A 305 -16.09 6.57 0.04
C SER A 305 -17.28 7.38 0.56
N THR A 306 -17.02 8.50 1.22
CA THR A 306 -18.06 9.47 1.59
C THR A 306 -18.86 9.95 0.38
N GLU A 307 -18.23 10.10 -0.80
CA GLU A 307 -18.93 10.52 -2.01
C GLU A 307 -19.93 9.46 -2.50
N ASP A 308 -19.61 8.17 -2.33
CA ASP A 308 -20.50 7.04 -2.64
C ASP A 308 -21.68 6.99 -1.65
N LEU A 309 -21.42 7.22 -0.34
CA LEU A 309 -22.47 7.37 0.67
C LEU A 309 -23.44 8.51 0.32
N LEU A 310 -22.92 9.69 -0.03
CA LEU A 310 -23.75 10.84 -0.41
C LEU A 310 -24.55 10.59 -1.69
N SER A 311 -24.03 9.79 -2.62
CA SER A 311 -24.80 9.34 -3.79
C SER A 311 -25.98 8.48 -3.35
N ARG A 312 -25.77 7.50 -2.45
CA ARG A 312 -26.86 6.65 -1.93
C ARG A 312 -27.92 7.44 -1.18
N ILE A 313 -27.50 8.43 -0.39
CA ILE A 313 -28.41 9.36 0.29
C ILE A 313 -29.23 10.14 -0.75
N SER A 314 -28.57 10.67 -1.79
CA SER A 314 -29.26 11.38 -2.87
C SER A 314 -30.24 10.50 -3.63
N ASP A 315 -29.92 9.23 -3.84
CA ASP A 315 -30.79 8.28 -4.53
C ASP A 315 -31.99 7.93 -3.63
N CYS A 316 -31.74 7.62 -2.35
CA CYS A 316 -32.78 7.33 -1.36
C CYS A 316 -33.79 8.50 -1.22
N ASN A 317 -33.29 9.74 -1.16
CA ASN A 317 -34.12 10.94 -1.13
C ASN A 317 -35.03 11.12 -2.36
N LYS A 318 -34.59 10.63 -3.52
CA LYS A 318 -35.35 10.66 -4.78
C LYS A 318 -36.36 9.53 -4.87
N THR A 319 -35.98 8.31 -4.49
CA THR A 319 -36.75 7.09 -4.79
C THR A 319 -37.63 6.59 -3.65
N CYS A 320 -37.31 6.95 -2.40
CA CYS A 320 -38.00 6.42 -1.23
C CYS A 320 -38.98 7.42 -0.61
N ASP A 321 -40.08 6.91 -0.05
CA ASP A 321 -40.82 7.62 0.99
C ASP A 321 -40.12 7.41 2.32
N LEU A 322 -39.68 8.52 2.92
CA LEU A 322 -38.92 8.54 4.17
C LEU A 322 -39.80 8.91 5.39
N THR A 323 -41.11 8.98 5.20
CA THR A 323 -42.06 9.25 6.27
C THR A 323 -42.06 8.09 7.27
N GLY A 324 -41.79 8.41 8.55
CA GLY A 324 -41.65 7.43 9.63
C GLY A 324 -40.35 6.62 9.57
N CYS A 325 -39.37 7.02 8.75
CA CYS A 325 -38.06 6.39 8.76
C CYS A 325 -37.19 6.91 9.91
N ILE A 326 -36.18 6.12 10.26
CA ILE A 326 -35.13 6.43 11.22
C ILE A 326 -33.77 6.29 10.53
N VAL A 327 -32.82 7.14 10.91
CA VAL A 327 -31.42 7.05 10.49
C VAL A 327 -30.60 6.48 11.63
N GLY A 328 -29.79 5.47 11.34
CA GLY A 328 -28.94 4.84 12.35
C GLY A 328 -27.61 4.37 11.78
N SER A 329 -26.69 4.04 12.68
CA SER A 329 -25.44 3.37 12.34
C SER A 329 -25.11 2.25 13.32
N MET A 330 -24.29 1.32 12.85
CA MET A 330 -23.74 0.22 13.62
C MET A 330 -22.23 0.18 13.44
N ASP A 331 -21.49 0.08 14.55
CA ASP A 331 -20.03 -0.11 14.58
C ASP A 331 -19.71 -1.50 15.13
N VAL A 332 -18.87 -2.26 14.44
CA VAL A 332 -18.45 -3.60 14.88
C VAL A 332 -17.35 -3.49 15.92
N VAL A 333 -17.59 -4.06 17.10
CA VAL A 333 -16.61 -4.06 18.20
C VAL A 333 -15.42 -4.95 17.84
N SER A 334 -14.27 -4.30 17.62
CA SER A 334 -13.00 -4.97 17.37
C SER A 334 -13.07 -6.01 16.24
N LEU A 335 -13.61 -5.62 15.07
CA LEU A 335 -13.85 -6.52 13.93
C LEU A 335 -12.73 -7.54 13.67
N TYR A 336 -11.48 -7.10 13.48
CA TYR A 336 -10.40 -8.01 13.06
C TYR A 336 -9.99 -9.05 14.14
N PRO A 337 -9.79 -8.67 15.42
CA PRO A 337 -9.58 -9.64 16.48
C PRO A 337 -10.75 -10.61 16.70
N SER A 338 -11.99 -10.14 16.55
CA SER A 338 -13.18 -10.92 16.88
C SER A 338 -13.58 -11.94 15.81
N ILE A 339 -12.95 -11.93 14.63
CA ILE A 339 -13.30 -12.87 13.55
C ILE A 339 -12.82 -14.29 13.86
N ASP A 340 -13.76 -15.24 13.82
CA ASP A 340 -13.46 -16.66 13.69
C ASP A 340 -12.90 -16.91 12.28
N VAL A 341 -11.59 -17.16 12.20
CA VAL A 341 -10.87 -17.35 10.94
C VAL A 341 -11.41 -18.54 10.15
N ASP A 342 -11.77 -19.63 10.82
CA ASP A 342 -12.15 -20.85 10.13
C ASP A 342 -13.55 -20.74 9.54
N PHE A 343 -14.50 -20.15 10.28
CA PHE A 343 -15.83 -19.83 9.79
C PHE A 343 -15.81 -18.73 8.72
N ALA A 344 -15.02 -17.68 8.91
CA ALA A 344 -14.89 -16.61 7.92
C ALA A 344 -14.30 -17.12 6.59
N VAL A 345 -13.34 -18.05 6.65
CA VAL A 345 -12.80 -18.71 5.45
C VAL A 345 -13.89 -19.50 4.73
N GLU A 346 -14.70 -20.28 5.46
CA GLU A 346 -15.83 -21.02 4.87
C GLU A 346 -16.79 -20.07 4.14
N LYS A 347 -17.19 -18.97 4.77
CA LYS A 347 -18.06 -17.96 4.13
C LYS A 347 -17.38 -17.24 2.98
N CYS A 348 -16.07 -17.01 3.02
CA CYS A 348 -15.35 -16.52 1.86
C CYS A 348 -15.39 -17.50 0.69
N VAL A 349 -15.26 -18.81 0.92
CA VAL A 349 -15.37 -19.84 -0.12
C VAL A 349 -16.76 -19.81 -0.77
N GLU A 350 -17.83 -19.75 0.03
CA GLU A 350 -19.21 -19.61 -0.45
C GLU A 350 -19.35 -18.36 -1.33
N MET A 351 -18.93 -17.20 -0.82
CA MET A 351 -19.04 -15.92 -1.52
C MET A 351 -18.22 -15.86 -2.81
N ILE A 352 -17.04 -16.50 -2.86
CA ILE A 352 -16.23 -16.61 -4.09
C ILE A 352 -16.97 -17.51 -5.11
N ASN A 353 -17.53 -18.62 -4.65
CA ASN A 353 -18.25 -19.55 -5.53
C ASN A 353 -19.55 -18.96 -6.11
N GLU A 354 -20.26 -18.13 -5.35
CA GLU A 354 -21.45 -17.41 -5.81
C GLU A 354 -21.13 -16.21 -6.73
N SER A 355 -19.89 -15.72 -6.69
CA SER A 355 -19.52 -14.53 -7.44
C SER A 355 -19.53 -14.76 -8.95
N GLN A 356 -19.69 -13.68 -9.72
CA GLN A 356 -19.73 -13.67 -11.19
C GLN A 356 -18.32 -13.67 -11.82
N VAL A 357 -17.27 -13.97 -11.06
CA VAL A 357 -15.90 -13.93 -11.55
C VAL A 357 -15.48 -15.28 -12.12
N GLU A 358 -14.59 -15.23 -13.11
CA GLU A 358 -14.03 -16.43 -13.75
C GLU A 358 -12.50 -16.35 -13.80
N PHE A 359 -11.84 -17.49 -13.97
CA PHE A 359 -10.38 -17.60 -14.02
C PHE A 359 -9.95 -18.19 -15.36
N CYS A 360 -9.06 -17.49 -16.06
CA CYS A 360 -8.51 -17.92 -17.34
C CYS A 360 -7.26 -18.80 -17.13
N ASN A 361 -7.04 -19.76 -18.04
CA ASN A 361 -5.83 -20.59 -18.13
C ASN A 361 -5.50 -21.31 -16.82
N VAL A 362 -6.51 -21.94 -16.21
CA VAL A 362 -6.33 -22.71 -14.97
C VAL A 362 -5.94 -24.14 -15.34
N ASP A 363 -4.78 -24.58 -14.85
CA ASP A 363 -4.39 -25.99 -14.90
C ASP A 363 -5.20 -26.77 -13.85
N THR A 364 -6.21 -27.50 -14.31
CA THR A 364 -7.15 -28.24 -13.45
C THR A 364 -6.50 -29.47 -12.81
N GLU A 365 -5.51 -30.08 -13.45
CA GLU A 365 -4.80 -31.24 -12.90
C GLU A 365 -3.94 -30.80 -11.70
N GLU A 366 -3.15 -29.74 -11.87
CA GLU A 366 -2.31 -29.16 -10.80
C GLU A 366 -3.18 -28.55 -9.68
N LEU A 367 -4.36 -28.01 -10.01
CA LEU A 367 -5.33 -27.54 -9.01
C LEU A 367 -5.89 -28.71 -8.18
N GLY A 368 -6.25 -29.82 -8.82
CA GLY A 368 -6.66 -31.05 -8.14
C GLY A 368 -5.56 -31.58 -7.20
N LEU A 369 -4.31 -31.57 -7.66
CA LEU A 369 -3.16 -31.94 -6.84
C LEU A 369 -2.97 -30.99 -5.65
N LEU A 370 -3.09 -29.68 -5.84
CA LEU A 370 -3.04 -28.69 -4.75
C LEU A 370 -4.10 -28.98 -3.67
N LEU A 371 -5.35 -29.24 -4.08
CA LEU A 371 -6.43 -29.59 -3.16
C LEU A 371 -6.11 -30.88 -2.39
N ARG A 372 -5.62 -31.91 -3.08
CA ARG A 372 -5.24 -33.19 -2.47
C ARG A 372 -4.07 -33.08 -1.50
N LEU A 373 -3.11 -32.21 -1.77
CA LEU A 373 -1.97 -31.94 -0.88
C LEU A 373 -2.36 -31.13 0.36
N THR A 374 -3.53 -30.47 0.33
CA THR A 374 -3.97 -29.56 1.39
C THR A 374 -5.06 -30.15 2.28
N TYR A 375 -5.99 -30.91 1.70
CA TYR A 375 -7.15 -31.46 2.40
C TYR A 375 -7.12 -33.00 2.48
N ASN A 376 -7.69 -33.54 3.56
CA ASN A 376 -7.90 -34.99 3.70
C ASN A 376 -9.06 -35.47 2.81
N SER A 377 -9.20 -36.80 2.63
CA SER A 377 -10.27 -37.37 1.80
C SER A 377 -11.66 -36.98 2.30
N GLU A 378 -11.89 -37.02 3.61
CA GLU A 378 -13.18 -36.68 4.23
C GLU A 378 -13.67 -35.28 3.83
N TYR A 379 -12.80 -34.26 3.90
CA TYR A 379 -13.14 -32.91 3.48
C TYR A 379 -13.45 -32.85 1.97
N LEU A 380 -12.65 -33.52 1.14
CA LEU A 380 -12.85 -33.55 -0.30
C LEU A 380 -14.16 -34.26 -0.69
N ASP A 381 -14.54 -35.32 0.02
CA ASP A 381 -15.78 -36.06 -0.18
C ASP A 381 -16.98 -35.21 0.25
N LYS A 382 -16.95 -34.62 1.45
CA LYS A 382 -18.00 -33.72 1.97
C LYS A 382 -18.33 -32.58 1.00
N HIS A 383 -17.32 -32.03 0.33
CA HIS A 383 -17.48 -30.92 -0.62
C HIS A 383 -17.63 -31.36 -2.08
N ASN A 384 -17.74 -32.66 -2.38
CA ASN A 384 -17.84 -33.22 -3.73
C ASN A 384 -16.67 -32.81 -4.65
N LEU A 385 -15.44 -32.82 -4.13
CA LEU A 385 -14.20 -32.48 -4.82
C LEU A 385 -13.30 -33.69 -5.10
N SER A 386 -13.50 -34.79 -4.38
CA SER A 386 -12.66 -35.99 -4.43
C SER A 386 -12.49 -36.55 -5.83
N SER A 387 -13.56 -36.60 -6.62
CA SER A 387 -13.52 -37.09 -8.01
C SER A 387 -12.66 -36.26 -8.96
N PHE A 388 -12.37 -34.99 -8.62
CA PHE A 388 -11.51 -34.08 -9.38
C PHE A 388 -10.08 -34.00 -8.83
N CYS A 389 -9.77 -34.78 -7.78
CA CYS A 389 -8.46 -34.81 -7.14
C CYS A 389 -7.74 -36.13 -7.47
N PRO A 390 -6.40 -36.13 -7.59
CA PRO A 390 -5.64 -37.35 -7.83
C PRO A 390 -5.63 -38.28 -6.60
N SER A 391 -5.43 -39.56 -6.86
CA SER A 391 -5.32 -40.60 -5.84
C SER A 391 -3.90 -41.12 -5.75
N ARG A 392 -3.42 -41.36 -4.54
CA ARG A 392 -2.03 -41.78 -4.32
C ARG A 392 -1.88 -43.28 -4.56
N CYS A 393 -0.90 -43.68 -5.37
CA CYS A 393 -0.61 -45.10 -5.64
C CYS A 393 0.58 -45.66 -4.84
N LEU A 394 1.37 -44.81 -4.19
CA LEU A 394 2.50 -45.23 -3.34
C LEU A 394 2.10 -45.44 -1.88
N ARG A 395 2.66 -46.47 -1.24
CA ARG A 395 2.52 -46.74 0.21
C ARG A 395 3.33 -45.72 1.04
N GLY A 396 3.01 -45.57 2.32
CA GLY A 396 3.74 -44.69 3.28
C GLY A 396 3.08 -43.33 3.53
N ARG A 397 3.82 -42.37 4.11
CA ARG A 397 3.29 -41.02 4.43
C ARG A 397 3.07 -40.19 3.16
N PRO A 398 1.93 -39.52 2.97
CA PRO A 398 1.70 -38.67 1.81
C PRO A 398 2.70 -37.49 1.78
N PRO A 399 3.12 -37.06 0.57
CA PRO A 399 4.00 -35.90 0.46
C PRO A 399 3.27 -34.63 0.89
N THR A 400 4.03 -33.68 1.44
CA THR A 400 3.52 -32.36 1.82
C THR A 400 3.58 -31.37 0.65
N ILE A 401 2.76 -30.31 0.71
CA ILE A 401 2.84 -29.22 -0.27
C ILE A 401 4.26 -28.61 -0.35
N THR A 402 4.96 -28.53 0.79
CA THR A 402 6.32 -27.99 0.88
C THR A 402 7.36 -28.82 0.14
N SER A 403 7.20 -30.16 0.11
CA SER A 403 8.12 -31.03 -0.62
C SER A 403 7.80 -31.09 -2.12
N MET A 404 6.55 -30.86 -2.52
CA MET A 404 6.12 -30.91 -3.92
C MET A 404 6.34 -29.59 -4.66
N ALA A 405 6.10 -28.45 -4.02
CA ALA A 405 6.07 -27.15 -4.71
C ALA A 405 7.38 -26.78 -5.45
N ARG A 406 8.53 -27.33 -5.05
CA ARG A 406 9.84 -27.07 -5.66
C ARG A 406 10.24 -28.05 -6.78
N LYS A 407 9.51 -29.15 -6.93
CA LYS A 407 9.82 -30.22 -7.87
C LYS A 407 9.38 -29.85 -9.29
N THR A 408 9.93 -30.54 -10.29
CA THR A 408 9.42 -30.50 -11.66
C THR A 408 8.04 -31.15 -11.76
N HIS A 409 7.33 -30.93 -12.87
CA HIS A 409 6.02 -31.57 -13.11
C HIS A 409 6.11 -33.10 -12.98
N ILE A 410 7.08 -33.73 -13.65
CA ILE A 410 7.28 -35.19 -13.64
C ILE A 410 7.48 -35.72 -12.21
N GLU A 411 8.32 -35.05 -11.44
CA GLU A 411 8.62 -35.45 -10.06
C GLU A 411 7.46 -35.21 -9.08
N ARG A 412 6.63 -34.17 -9.31
CA ARG A 412 5.42 -33.91 -8.50
C ARG A 412 4.37 -34.99 -8.71
N TRP A 413 4.18 -35.43 -9.96
CA TRP A 413 3.17 -36.43 -10.34
C TRP A 413 3.63 -37.87 -10.11
N ARG A 414 4.90 -38.09 -9.76
CA ARG A 414 5.41 -39.42 -9.42
C ARG A 414 4.65 -39.99 -8.21
N GLY A 415 3.92 -41.07 -8.41
CA GLY A 415 3.16 -41.75 -7.35
C GLY A 415 1.71 -41.29 -7.20
N TRP A 416 1.19 -40.57 -8.19
CA TRP A 416 -0.21 -40.15 -8.26
C TRP A 416 -0.89 -40.73 -9.49
N THR A 417 -2.08 -41.27 -9.29
CA THR A 417 -3.05 -41.57 -10.34
C THR A 417 -3.88 -40.33 -10.59
N ARG A 418 -4.14 -40.00 -11.86
CA ARG A 418 -4.97 -38.85 -12.25
C ARG A 418 -6.38 -38.94 -11.65
N ALA A 419 -7.03 -37.79 -11.57
CA ALA A 419 -8.41 -37.68 -11.10
C ALA A 419 -9.35 -38.54 -11.95
N ILE A 420 -10.40 -39.08 -11.32
CA ILE A 420 -11.40 -39.93 -12.01
C ILE A 420 -12.17 -39.10 -13.03
N ARG A 421 -12.45 -37.83 -12.72
CA ARG A 421 -13.18 -36.91 -13.57
C ARG A 421 -12.37 -35.64 -13.79
N SER A 422 -12.46 -35.10 -14.99
CA SER A 422 -12.09 -33.71 -15.26
C SER A 422 -13.31 -32.80 -14.99
N PRO A 423 -13.10 -31.57 -14.51
CA PRO A 423 -14.20 -30.63 -14.33
C PRO A 423 -14.83 -30.30 -15.70
N ALA A 424 -16.14 -30.54 -15.82
CA ALA A 424 -16.89 -30.42 -17.07
C ALA A 424 -17.27 -28.97 -17.42
N ASN A 425 -17.28 -28.07 -16.44
CA ASN A 425 -17.68 -26.68 -16.64
C ASN A 425 -16.94 -25.69 -15.74
N VAL A 426 -17.03 -24.41 -16.08
CA VAL A 426 -16.40 -23.30 -15.35
C VAL A 426 -16.87 -23.23 -13.89
N HIS A 427 -18.10 -23.63 -13.59
CA HIS A 427 -18.61 -23.65 -12.21
C HIS A 427 -17.86 -24.67 -11.33
N GLN A 428 -17.59 -25.88 -11.84
CA GLN A 428 -16.80 -26.88 -11.12
C GLN A 428 -15.36 -26.42 -10.91
N VAL A 429 -14.73 -25.81 -11.93
CA VAL A 429 -13.39 -25.21 -11.79
C VAL A 429 -13.39 -24.10 -10.73
N LYS A 430 -14.38 -23.20 -10.77
CA LYS A 430 -14.53 -22.10 -9.79
C LYS A 430 -14.70 -22.65 -8.38
N LYS A 431 -15.48 -23.71 -8.21
CA LYS A 431 -15.64 -24.40 -6.91
C LYS A 431 -14.30 -24.95 -6.41
N MET A 432 -13.53 -25.64 -7.25
CA MET A 432 -12.18 -26.11 -6.89
C MET A 432 -11.25 -24.95 -6.48
N ILE A 433 -11.25 -23.85 -7.25
CA ILE A 433 -10.47 -22.65 -6.96
C ILE A 433 -10.88 -22.03 -5.63
N ALA A 434 -12.18 -21.90 -5.37
CA ALA A 434 -12.70 -21.30 -4.14
C ALA A 434 -12.17 -22.06 -2.91
N HIS A 435 -12.24 -23.39 -2.91
CA HIS A 435 -11.69 -24.20 -1.80
C HIS A 435 -10.16 -24.10 -1.70
N ALA A 436 -9.42 -24.11 -2.81
CA ALA A 436 -7.96 -23.93 -2.79
C ALA A 436 -7.56 -22.54 -2.26
N LEU A 437 -8.33 -21.50 -2.58
CA LEU A 437 -8.16 -20.16 -2.04
C LEU A 437 -8.46 -20.13 -0.55
N GLY A 438 -9.54 -20.79 -0.10
CA GLY A 438 -9.88 -20.92 1.32
C GLY A 438 -8.74 -21.52 2.14
N ALA A 439 -8.13 -22.61 1.64
CA ALA A 439 -6.92 -23.21 2.20
C ALA A 439 -5.77 -22.20 2.33
N SER A 440 -5.49 -21.48 1.24
CA SER A 440 -4.39 -20.51 1.18
C SER A 440 -4.63 -19.31 2.08
N ILE A 441 -5.88 -18.84 2.21
CA ILE A 441 -6.28 -17.78 3.14
C ILE A 441 -6.05 -18.23 4.57
N ARG A 442 -6.52 -19.42 4.94
CA ARG A 442 -6.37 -19.99 6.29
C ARG A 442 -4.90 -20.06 6.71
N VAL A 443 -4.05 -20.61 5.85
CA VAL A 443 -2.60 -20.70 6.08
C VAL A 443 -1.96 -19.31 6.17
N THR A 444 -2.41 -18.36 5.36
CA THR A 444 -1.88 -16.98 5.37
C THR A 444 -2.23 -16.24 6.66
N LEU A 445 -3.44 -16.42 7.19
CA LEU A 445 -3.91 -15.77 8.42
C LEU A 445 -3.28 -16.41 9.67
N LYS A 446 -3.26 -17.74 9.77
CA LYS A 446 -2.65 -18.46 10.91
C LYS A 446 -1.12 -18.49 10.87
N GLY A 447 -0.52 -18.20 9.72
CA GLY A 447 0.94 -18.21 9.51
C GLY A 447 1.66 -16.92 9.92
N HIS A 448 1.00 -15.96 10.57
CA HIS A 448 1.62 -14.68 10.91
C HIS A 448 2.50 -14.75 12.16
N THR A 449 3.60 -14.00 12.13
CA THR A 449 4.55 -13.88 13.24
C THR A 449 5.01 -12.42 13.34
N PHE A 450 5.25 -11.95 14.55
CA PHE A 450 5.72 -10.59 14.80
C PHE A 450 6.70 -10.54 15.97
N LYS A 451 7.44 -9.43 16.09
CA LYS A 451 8.35 -9.19 17.22
C LYS A 451 7.90 -8.02 18.07
N PHE A 452 7.98 -8.19 19.38
CA PHE A 452 7.74 -7.15 20.37
C PHE A 452 8.67 -7.37 21.57
N ASN A 453 9.27 -6.29 22.09
CA ASN A 453 10.17 -6.36 23.24
C ASN A 453 11.22 -7.50 23.14
N ASN A 454 11.89 -7.58 21.98
CA ASN A 454 12.89 -8.61 21.64
C ASN A 454 12.43 -10.07 21.69
N LYS A 455 11.14 -10.35 21.82
CA LYS A 455 10.53 -11.68 21.72
C LYS A 455 9.78 -11.83 20.41
N ILE A 456 9.74 -13.05 19.89
CA ILE A 456 8.99 -13.42 18.69
C ILE A 456 7.69 -14.09 19.13
N TYR A 457 6.59 -13.69 18.50
CA TYR A 457 5.25 -14.18 18.80
C TYR A 457 4.61 -14.76 17.55
N ALA A 458 3.91 -15.87 17.73
CA ALA A 458 3.08 -16.52 16.72
C ALA A 458 1.63 -16.10 16.92
N GLN A 459 1.06 -15.42 15.93
CA GLN A 459 -0.35 -15.04 15.99
C GLN A 459 -1.21 -16.20 15.46
N ASP A 460 -1.77 -16.96 16.38
CA ASP A 460 -2.61 -18.11 16.05
C ASP A 460 -4.13 -17.80 16.19
N GLU A 461 -4.48 -16.72 16.91
CA GLU A 461 -5.85 -16.26 17.13
C GLU A 461 -6.15 -14.91 16.45
N GLY A 462 -7.41 -14.77 16.00
CA GLY A 462 -7.90 -13.61 15.26
C GLY A 462 -7.25 -13.43 13.89
N ALA A 463 -7.65 -12.39 13.17
CA ALA A 463 -7.06 -12.10 11.87
C ALA A 463 -5.65 -11.49 12.00
N ALA A 464 -4.72 -11.92 11.12
CA ALA A 464 -3.32 -11.49 11.15
C ALA A 464 -3.15 -9.96 11.11
N ILE A 465 -2.50 -9.38 12.13
CA ILE A 465 -2.38 -7.92 12.27
C ILE A 465 -1.51 -7.34 11.15
N GLY A 466 -2.01 -6.30 10.49
CA GLY A 466 -1.27 -5.55 9.47
C GLY A 466 -1.13 -6.25 8.11
N VAL A 467 -1.59 -7.50 7.98
CA VAL A 467 -1.59 -8.26 6.73
C VAL A 467 -2.82 -7.86 5.90
N SER A 468 -2.66 -7.54 4.62
CA SER A 468 -3.77 -6.93 3.85
C SER A 468 -4.98 -7.86 3.68
N ILE A 469 -4.73 -9.17 3.53
CA ILE A 469 -5.78 -10.18 3.34
C ILE A 469 -6.68 -10.32 4.56
N ALA A 470 -6.19 -10.03 5.77
CA ALA A 470 -7.04 -10.03 6.97
C ALA A 470 -8.18 -9.02 6.84
N GLY A 471 -7.87 -7.82 6.35
CA GLY A 471 -8.86 -6.78 6.08
C GLY A 471 -9.86 -7.17 4.99
N ASP A 472 -9.36 -7.76 3.92
CA ASP A 472 -10.18 -8.17 2.78
C ASP A 472 -11.09 -9.36 3.14
N VAL A 473 -10.60 -10.37 3.88
CA VAL A 473 -11.40 -11.52 4.38
C VAL A 473 -12.48 -11.06 5.35
N ALA A 474 -12.13 -10.19 6.30
CA ALA A 474 -13.11 -9.59 7.22
C ALA A 474 -14.23 -8.87 6.46
N ASN A 475 -13.88 -8.10 5.44
CA ASN A 475 -14.85 -7.35 4.67
C ASN A 475 -15.76 -8.28 3.83
N LEU A 476 -15.20 -9.33 3.21
CA LEU A 476 -16.01 -10.32 2.49
C LEU A 476 -16.92 -11.13 3.42
N PHE A 477 -16.43 -11.49 4.61
CA PHE A 477 -17.25 -12.08 5.67
C PHE A 477 -18.40 -11.14 6.08
N MET A 478 -18.11 -9.85 6.24
CA MET A 478 -19.15 -8.86 6.54
C MET A 478 -20.16 -8.70 5.39
N VAL A 479 -19.79 -8.93 4.13
CA VAL A 479 -20.78 -8.95 3.03
C VAL A 479 -21.80 -10.08 3.22
N TRP A 480 -21.34 -11.28 3.58
CA TRP A 480 -22.24 -12.39 3.92
C TRP A 480 -23.12 -12.02 5.13
N TRP A 481 -22.53 -11.43 6.17
CA TRP A 481 -23.24 -11.00 7.37
C TRP A 481 -24.30 -9.93 7.06
N ASP A 482 -24.00 -8.96 6.18
CA ASP A 482 -24.95 -7.92 5.74
C ASP A 482 -26.18 -8.53 5.06
N ARG A 483 -25.98 -9.55 4.22
CA ARG A 483 -27.08 -10.27 3.55
C ARG A 483 -28.00 -10.91 4.59
N ARG A 484 -27.41 -11.61 5.57
CA ARG A 484 -28.15 -12.23 6.68
C ARG A 484 -28.89 -11.22 7.54
N LEU A 485 -28.25 -10.09 7.87
CA LEU A 485 -28.92 -9.05 8.62
C LEU A 485 -30.16 -8.53 7.89
N LYS A 486 -30.04 -8.21 6.60
CA LYS A 486 -31.20 -7.73 5.82
C LYS A 486 -32.32 -8.75 5.72
N GLU A 487 -31.99 -10.03 5.58
CA GLU A 487 -32.98 -11.14 5.62
C GLU A 487 -33.71 -11.16 6.97
N CYS A 488 -33.00 -11.09 8.10
CA CYS A 488 -33.59 -11.08 9.43
C CYS A 488 -34.41 -9.81 9.73
N LEU A 489 -33.97 -8.64 9.25
CA LEU A 489 -34.72 -7.38 9.39
C LEU A 489 -36.05 -7.45 8.63
N LEU A 490 -36.03 -7.99 7.41
CA LEU A 490 -37.24 -8.19 6.61
C LEU A 490 -38.23 -9.15 7.29
N GLN A 491 -37.75 -10.23 7.92
CA GLN A 491 -38.58 -11.15 8.70
C GLN A 491 -39.27 -10.50 9.91
N LYS A 492 -38.70 -9.41 10.43
CA LYS A 492 -39.27 -8.59 11.51
C LYS A 492 -40.06 -7.39 10.99
N SER A 493 -40.35 -7.35 9.69
CA SER A 493 -41.05 -6.23 9.02
C SER A 493 -40.33 -4.87 9.16
N ILE A 494 -39.02 -4.88 9.40
CA ILE A 494 -38.18 -3.67 9.39
C ILE A 494 -37.69 -3.47 7.95
N LEU A 495 -38.27 -2.49 7.26
CA LEU A 495 -37.93 -2.20 5.87
C LEU A 495 -36.63 -1.38 5.82
N VAL A 496 -35.68 -1.81 4.99
CA VAL A 496 -34.39 -1.12 4.84
C VAL A 496 -34.42 -0.28 3.57
N ASN A 497 -34.61 1.03 3.70
CA ASN A 497 -34.62 1.99 2.59
C ASN A 497 -33.20 2.33 2.10
N MET A 498 -32.21 2.26 2.99
CA MET A 498 -30.81 2.44 2.65
C MET A 498 -29.94 1.54 3.53
N TYR A 499 -28.99 0.83 2.92
CA TYR A 499 -27.93 0.10 3.62
C TYR A 499 -26.58 0.45 2.98
N SER A 500 -25.63 0.87 3.80
CA SER A 500 -24.31 1.31 3.31
C SER A 500 -23.22 1.04 4.33
N ARG A 501 -22.35 0.07 4.05
CA ARG A 501 -21.23 -0.28 4.92
C ARG A 501 -19.90 0.18 4.36
N TYR A 502 -19.20 1.04 5.10
CA TYR A 502 -17.82 1.43 4.84
C TYR A 502 -16.90 0.67 5.79
N VAL A 503 -16.30 -0.42 5.31
CA VAL A 503 -15.46 -1.31 6.13
C VAL A 503 -16.23 -1.86 7.34
N ASP A 504 -16.02 -1.28 8.53
CA ASP A 504 -16.61 -1.60 9.83
C ASP A 504 -17.84 -0.73 10.17
N ASP A 505 -17.96 0.46 9.59
CA ASP A 505 -19.06 1.40 9.83
C ASP A 505 -20.26 1.09 8.91
N THR A 506 -21.38 0.67 9.48
CA THR A 506 -22.63 0.45 8.73
C THR A 506 -23.61 1.60 8.97
N ASN A 507 -24.17 2.15 7.90
CA ASN A 507 -25.21 3.18 7.93
C ASN A 507 -26.49 2.63 7.36
N ILE A 508 -27.59 2.85 8.08
CA ILE A 508 -28.90 2.34 7.74
C ILE A 508 -29.96 3.45 7.78
N VAL A 509 -30.91 3.37 6.86
CA VAL A 509 -32.18 4.09 6.94
C VAL A 509 -33.27 3.05 6.88
N VAL A 510 -34.08 3.00 7.93
CA VAL A 510 -35.06 1.95 8.13
C VAL A 510 -36.43 2.53 8.42
N LYS A 511 -37.48 1.80 8.05
CA LYS A 511 -38.86 2.04 8.46
C LYS A 511 -39.30 0.86 9.33
N ALA A 512 -39.51 1.13 10.61
CA ALA A 512 -40.00 0.14 11.56
C ALA A 512 -41.52 -0.02 11.43
N PRO A 513 -42.09 -1.18 11.82
CA PRO A 513 -43.53 -1.31 11.96
C PRO A 513 -44.08 -0.30 12.99
N PRO A 514 -45.37 0.08 12.90
CA PRO A 514 -46.00 0.96 13.86
C PRO A 514 -45.80 0.45 15.29
N GLN A 515 -45.30 1.31 16.18
CA GLN A 515 -45.15 1.01 17.60
C GLN A 515 -46.26 1.71 18.41
N GLU A 516 -46.61 1.16 19.57
CA GLU A 516 -47.62 1.75 20.47
C GLU A 516 -47.21 3.14 21.00
N SER A 517 -45.91 3.43 21.05
CA SER A 517 -45.38 4.73 21.47
C SER A 517 -45.56 5.79 20.38
N THR A 518 -46.04 6.97 20.77
CA THR A 518 -46.19 8.15 19.88
C THR A 518 -45.00 9.11 19.95
N VAL A 519 -43.99 8.82 20.78
CA VAL A 519 -42.82 9.66 21.00
C VAL A 519 -41.68 9.21 20.07
N ASP A 520 -41.34 10.02 19.08
CA ASP A 520 -40.31 9.72 18.06
C ASP A 520 -38.97 9.25 18.64
N ILE A 521 -38.54 9.84 19.75
CA ILE A 521 -37.29 9.48 20.44
C ILE A 521 -37.32 8.04 20.96
N VAL A 522 -38.47 7.62 21.50
CA VAL A 522 -38.68 6.27 22.03
C VAL A 522 -38.74 5.26 20.88
N ILE A 523 -39.40 5.62 19.77
CA ILE A 523 -39.46 4.79 18.57
C ILE A 523 -38.05 4.59 17.99
N GLU A 524 -37.24 5.65 17.87
CA GLU A 524 -35.86 5.59 17.37
C GLU A 524 -35.01 4.66 18.25
N THR A 525 -35.08 4.84 19.58
CA THR A 525 -34.32 4.03 20.55
C THR A 525 -34.71 2.56 20.47
N ASN A 526 -36.00 2.24 20.59
CA ASN A 526 -36.50 0.86 20.56
C ASN A 526 -36.17 0.14 19.26
N THR A 527 -36.32 0.85 18.13
CA THR A 527 -36.00 0.30 16.80
C THR A 527 -34.53 -0.05 16.69
N MET A 528 -33.65 0.87 17.07
CA MET A 528 -32.22 0.65 16.98
C MET A 528 -31.72 -0.44 17.94
N GLU A 529 -32.30 -0.55 19.14
CA GLU A 529 -32.01 -1.64 20.08
C GLU A 529 -32.47 -3.00 19.55
N SER A 530 -33.66 -3.06 18.94
CA SER A 530 -34.13 -4.29 18.27
C SER A 530 -33.18 -4.71 17.14
N ILE A 531 -32.74 -3.76 16.31
CA ILE A 531 -31.74 -4.01 15.26
C ILE A 531 -30.43 -4.52 15.86
N GLN A 532 -29.98 -3.96 16.99
CA GLN A 532 -28.77 -4.40 17.68
C GLN A 532 -28.89 -5.86 18.16
N GLN A 533 -30.04 -6.24 18.73
CA GLN A 533 -30.29 -7.60 19.19
C GLN A 533 -30.27 -8.60 18.01
N ILE A 534 -30.91 -8.25 16.89
CA ILE A 534 -30.90 -9.05 15.66
C ILE A 534 -29.47 -9.17 15.12
N ALA A 535 -28.74 -8.06 15.01
CA ALA A 535 -27.37 -8.06 14.52
C ALA A 535 -26.45 -8.96 15.38
N ASN A 536 -26.60 -8.91 16.70
CA ASN A 536 -25.80 -9.70 17.64
C ASN A 536 -26.19 -11.19 17.70
N SER A 537 -27.31 -11.61 17.09
CA SER A 537 -27.75 -13.00 17.05
C SER A 537 -27.27 -13.77 15.81
N ILE A 538 -26.83 -13.07 14.75
CA ILE A 538 -26.40 -13.69 13.48
C ILE A 538 -25.18 -14.58 13.66
N HIS A 539 -24.17 -14.13 14.42
CA HIS A 539 -22.96 -14.91 14.67
C HIS A 539 -22.30 -14.51 15.99
N GLN A 540 -21.85 -15.50 16.77
CA GLN A 540 -21.25 -15.30 18.10
C GLN A 540 -20.04 -14.34 18.10
N SER A 541 -19.30 -14.34 17.00
CA SER A 541 -18.03 -13.61 16.88
C SER A 541 -18.21 -12.13 16.55
N ILE A 542 -19.42 -11.69 16.20
CA ILE A 542 -19.72 -10.30 15.83
C ILE A 542 -20.59 -9.69 16.92
N LYS A 543 -20.10 -8.56 17.46
CA LYS A 543 -20.85 -7.69 18.36
C LYS A 543 -20.86 -6.30 17.79
N VAL A 544 -22.04 -5.68 17.73
CA VAL A 544 -22.22 -4.34 17.20
C VAL A 544 -22.69 -3.38 18.27
N THR A 545 -22.24 -2.14 18.19
CA THR A 545 -22.78 -1.00 18.93
C THR A 545 -23.57 -0.11 18.00
N ILE A 546 -24.69 0.44 18.49
CA ILE A 546 -25.57 1.33 17.72
C ILE A 546 -25.34 2.80 18.06
N ASP A 547 -25.46 3.64 17.05
CA ASP A 547 -25.48 5.10 17.18
C ASP A 547 -26.60 5.70 16.31
N TYR A 548 -27.24 6.76 16.78
CA TYR A 548 -28.41 7.38 16.16
C TYR A 548 -28.53 8.86 16.57
N PRO A 549 -29.22 9.71 15.79
CA PRO A 549 -29.28 11.15 16.00
C PRO A 549 -29.54 11.59 17.44
N THR A 550 -30.54 11.03 18.14
CA THR A 550 -30.91 11.45 19.51
C THR A 550 -29.86 11.18 20.59
N LYS A 551 -28.83 10.36 20.34
CA LYS A 551 -27.68 10.21 21.26
C LYS A 551 -26.75 11.43 21.27
N HIS A 552 -26.87 12.32 20.30
CA HIS A 552 -26.00 13.48 20.15
C HIS A 552 -26.72 14.77 20.56
N PRO A 553 -26.04 15.73 21.23
CA PRO A 553 -26.66 16.98 21.67
C PRO A 553 -27.28 17.83 20.55
N ASN A 554 -26.79 17.67 19.31
CA ASN A 554 -27.31 18.39 18.14
C ASN A 554 -28.35 17.59 17.35
N HIS A 555 -28.74 16.40 17.83
CA HIS A 555 -29.64 15.48 17.12
C HIS A 555 -29.18 15.14 15.70
N ARG A 556 -27.87 14.99 15.48
CA ARG A 556 -27.28 14.59 14.19
C ARG A 556 -26.31 13.45 14.39
N LEU A 557 -26.39 12.46 13.51
CA LEU A 557 -25.56 11.26 13.55
C LEU A 557 -24.23 11.46 12.80
N PRO A 558 -23.06 11.43 13.47
CA PRO A 558 -21.77 11.53 12.79
C PRO A 558 -21.45 10.26 12.00
N VAL A 559 -21.23 10.39 10.69
CA VAL A 559 -20.91 9.30 9.77
C VAL A 559 -19.79 9.74 8.81
N LEU A 560 -18.66 9.01 8.80
CA LEU A 560 -17.48 9.35 7.98
C LEU A 560 -17.03 10.82 8.19
N ASP A 561 -16.97 11.61 7.11
CA ASP A 561 -16.66 13.06 7.09
C ASP A 561 -17.93 13.93 7.07
N THR A 562 -19.06 13.38 7.52
CA THR A 562 -20.39 14.01 7.49
C THR A 562 -21.16 13.75 8.77
N GLU A 563 -22.24 14.49 8.98
CA GLU A 563 -23.28 14.20 9.97
C GLU A 563 -24.62 14.13 9.25
N LEU A 564 -25.52 13.22 9.67
CA LEU A 564 -26.79 12.89 9.01
C LEU A 564 -27.97 13.10 9.96
N TRP A 565 -29.11 13.57 9.43
CA TRP A 565 -30.39 13.65 10.15
C TRP A 565 -31.56 13.64 9.17
N LEU A 566 -32.78 13.43 9.67
CA LEU A 566 -34.01 13.57 8.89
C LEU A 566 -34.65 14.93 9.17
N GLU A 567 -35.14 15.57 8.13
CA GLU A 567 -35.86 16.84 8.24
C GLU A 567 -36.94 16.94 7.15
N ILE A 568 -38.05 17.60 7.46
CA ILE A 568 -39.11 17.86 6.47
C ILE A 568 -38.71 19.08 5.65
N VAL A 569 -38.37 18.85 4.38
CA VAL A 569 -38.01 19.91 3.44
C VAL A 569 -39.09 19.95 2.35
N LYS A 570 -39.77 21.10 2.21
CA LYS A 570 -40.86 21.27 1.23
C LYS A 570 -41.94 20.18 1.32
N ASN A 571 -42.43 19.91 2.53
CA ASN A 571 -43.45 18.88 2.86
C ASN A 571 -43.03 17.42 2.55
N LYS A 572 -41.73 17.16 2.34
CA LYS A 572 -41.21 15.80 2.16
C LYS A 572 -40.10 15.54 3.17
N THR A 573 -40.16 14.41 3.88
CA THR A 573 -39.05 13.97 4.74
C THR A 573 -37.84 13.64 3.87
N GLN A 574 -36.70 14.22 4.21
CA GLN A 574 -35.43 14.08 3.49
C GLN A 574 -34.29 13.80 4.46
N ILE A 575 -33.34 12.97 4.03
CA ILE A 575 -32.06 12.83 4.70
C ILE A 575 -31.20 14.03 4.35
N LEU A 576 -30.85 14.82 5.36
CA LEU A 576 -29.89 15.91 5.25
C LEU A 576 -28.52 15.47 5.75
N HIS A 577 -27.50 16.17 5.25
CA HIS A 577 -26.12 15.92 5.63
C HIS A 577 -25.32 17.22 5.68
N SER A 578 -24.36 17.30 6.61
CA SER A 578 -23.44 18.41 6.75
C SER A 578 -22.01 17.92 6.96
N TYR A 579 -21.01 18.78 6.72
CA TYR A 579 -19.61 18.44 6.94
C TYR A 579 -19.35 18.22 8.43
N TYR A 580 -18.70 17.10 8.77
CA TYR A 580 -18.34 16.79 10.14
C TYR A 580 -16.83 16.54 10.26
N ALA A 581 -16.26 17.04 11.35
CA ALA A 581 -14.89 16.75 11.75
C ALA A 581 -14.89 16.40 13.24
N LYS A 582 -14.27 15.27 13.59
CA LYS A 582 -14.21 14.84 14.99
C LYS A 582 -13.52 15.89 15.87
N PRO A 583 -13.90 16.05 17.16
CA PRO A 583 -13.34 17.08 18.04
C PRO A 583 -11.82 17.06 18.18
N MET A 584 -11.20 15.87 18.11
CA MET A 584 -9.73 15.71 18.20
C MET A 584 -8.98 16.01 16.90
N ALA A 585 -9.68 16.27 15.79
CA ALA A 585 -9.06 16.64 14.53
C ALA A 585 -8.13 17.86 14.71
N SER A 586 -7.02 17.87 13.98
CA SER A 586 -6.06 18.98 14.08
C SER A 586 -6.70 20.29 13.62
N LYS A 587 -6.62 21.33 14.45
CA LYS A 587 -6.99 22.69 14.05
C LYS A 587 -6.06 23.21 12.94
N TYR A 588 -4.80 22.77 12.91
CA TYR A 588 -3.86 23.07 11.84
C TYR A 588 -4.25 22.36 10.53
N LEU A 589 -4.20 23.11 9.45
CA LEU A 589 -4.07 22.58 8.08
C LEU A 589 -2.58 22.37 7.78
N ILE A 590 -2.24 22.09 6.52
CA ILE A 590 -0.84 22.07 6.10
C ILE A 590 -0.22 23.43 6.43
N HIS A 591 0.75 23.46 7.34
CA HIS A 591 1.38 24.70 7.77
C HIS A 591 2.03 25.44 6.59
N ARG A 592 1.88 26.77 6.53
CA ARG A 592 2.42 27.59 5.42
C ARG A 592 3.92 27.38 5.22
N ASN A 593 4.67 27.24 6.31
CA ASN A 593 6.13 27.09 6.27
C ASN A 593 6.59 25.62 6.18
N SER A 594 5.68 24.66 5.97
CA SER A 594 6.09 23.26 5.77
C SER A 594 6.92 23.09 4.49
N ALA A 595 7.81 22.10 4.45
CA ALA A 595 8.66 21.79 3.30
C ALA A 595 7.88 21.08 2.17
N ILE A 596 6.72 21.62 1.78
CA ILE A 596 5.87 21.18 0.66
C ILE A 596 5.82 22.32 -0.36
N ALA A 597 5.93 22.00 -1.65
CA ALA A 597 5.88 22.97 -2.73
C ALA A 597 4.63 23.86 -2.65
N GLY A 598 4.79 25.17 -2.89
CA GLY A 598 3.72 26.16 -2.73
C GLY A 598 2.46 25.84 -3.54
N ASN A 599 2.63 25.46 -4.81
CA ASN A 599 1.51 25.05 -5.67
C ASN A 599 0.82 23.78 -5.18
N ALA A 600 1.56 22.84 -4.59
CA ALA A 600 0.98 21.64 -4.01
C ALA A 600 0.11 21.97 -2.79
N LYS A 601 0.60 22.84 -1.87
CA LYS A 601 -0.19 23.33 -0.74
C LYS A 601 -1.50 23.96 -1.20
N PHE A 602 -1.42 24.87 -2.18
CA PHE A 602 -2.57 25.55 -2.76
C PHE A 602 -3.61 24.57 -3.30
N ASN A 603 -3.18 23.59 -4.11
CA ASN A 603 -4.07 22.59 -4.69
C ASN A 603 -4.72 21.69 -3.63
N ILE A 604 -3.99 21.32 -2.57
CA ILE A 604 -4.53 20.52 -1.47
C ILE A 604 -5.59 21.32 -0.71
N LEU A 605 -5.30 22.56 -0.32
CA LEU A 605 -6.23 23.42 0.42
C LEU A 605 -7.51 23.72 -0.38
N MET A 606 -7.38 23.96 -1.69
CA MET A 606 -8.55 24.11 -2.56
C MET A 606 -9.38 22.83 -2.62
N ALA A 607 -8.73 21.66 -2.78
CA ALA A 607 -9.44 20.39 -2.84
C ALA A 607 -10.15 20.05 -1.52
N ASP A 608 -9.54 20.38 -0.38
CA ASP A 608 -10.16 20.23 0.94
C ASP A 608 -11.38 21.12 1.11
N LEU A 609 -11.30 22.39 0.70
CA LEU A 609 -12.44 23.30 0.77
C LEU A 609 -13.59 22.87 -0.17
N VAL A 610 -13.27 22.39 -1.38
CA VAL A 610 -14.27 21.81 -2.29
C VAL A 610 -14.91 20.57 -1.69
N ARG A 611 -14.15 19.72 -0.99
CA ARG A 611 -14.71 18.57 -0.25
C ARG A 611 -15.70 19.03 0.82
N ILE A 612 -15.36 20.05 1.60
CA ILE A 612 -16.26 20.63 2.62
C ILE A 612 -17.54 21.13 1.96
N MET A 613 -17.44 21.91 0.88
CA MET A 613 -18.59 22.45 0.15
C MET A 613 -19.52 21.35 -0.39
N ARG A 614 -18.93 20.26 -0.90
CA ARG A 614 -19.67 19.11 -1.40
C ARG A 614 -20.34 18.30 -0.29
N ASN A 615 -19.72 18.22 0.89
CA ASN A 615 -20.24 17.46 2.03
C ASN A 615 -21.35 18.19 2.81
N VAL A 616 -21.80 19.36 2.35
CA VAL A 616 -22.97 20.05 2.91
C VAL A 616 -24.12 19.91 1.92
N SER A 617 -25.26 19.39 2.40
CA SER A 617 -26.46 19.23 1.58
C SER A 617 -26.91 20.57 1.03
N ARG A 618 -27.32 20.56 -0.24
CA ARG A 618 -27.86 21.74 -0.93
C ARG A 618 -29.27 22.11 -0.45
N MET A 619 -29.88 21.23 0.35
CA MET A 619 -31.19 21.44 0.97
C MET A 619 -31.09 22.10 2.35
N CYS A 620 -29.89 22.20 2.93
CA CYS A 620 -29.67 22.96 4.16
C CYS A 620 -29.70 24.46 3.91
N GLU A 621 -29.98 25.22 4.96
CA GLU A 621 -29.86 26.68 4.97
C GLU A 621 -28.47 27.15 4.52
N PRO A 622 -28.35 28.22 3.69
CA PRO A 622 -27.07 28.73 3.21
C PRO A 622 -26.08 29.11 4.33
N THR A 623 -26.59 29.43 5.52
CA THR A 623 -25.81 29.73 6.73
C THR A 623 -24.94 28.55 7.16
N GLU A 624 -25.40 27.31 6.96
CA GLU A 624 -24.68 26.10 7.35
C GLU A 624 -23.38 25.94 6.55
N LEU A 625 -23.46 26.10 5.22
CA LEU A 625 -22.28 26.08 4.36
C LEU A 625 -21.33 27.24 4.69
N LYS A 626 -21.87 28.45 4.92
CA LYS A 626 -21.08 29.64 5.27
C LYS A 626 -20.26 29.42 6.54
N ARG A 627 -20.84 28.79 7.57
CA ARG A 627 -20.18 28.44 8.84
C ARG A 627 -18.94 27.58 8.61
N HIS A 628 -19.07 26.51 7.80
CA HIS A 628 -17.97 25.61 7.50
C HIS A 628 -16.85 26.25 6.68
N ILE A 629 -17.22 27.07 5.69
CA ILE A 629 -16.25 27.85 4.90
C ILE A 629 -15.49 28.81 5.83
N GLN A 630 -16.20 29.58 6.67
CA GLN A 630 -15.58 30.53 7.58
C GLN A 630 -14.60 29.83 8.53
N TYR A 631 -15.01 28.70 9.10
CA TYR A 631 -14.15 27.88 9.97
C TYR A 631 -12.89 27.39 9.23
N PHE A 632 -13.01 26.94 7.98
CA PHE A 632 -11.85 26.55 7.17
C PHE A 632 -10.89 27.71 6.91
N ILE A 633 -11.42 28.91 6.60
CA ILE A 633 -10.60 30.11 6.39
C ILE A 633 -9.90 30.53 7.68
N HIS A 634 -10.55 30.44 8.85
CA HIS A 634 -9.90 30.66 10.14
C HIS A 634 -8.77 29.65 10.41
N ARG A 635 -8.96 28.37 10.05
CA ARG A 635 -7.91 27.36 10.15
C ARG A 635 -6.73 27.65 9.22
N MET A 636 -6.97 28.20 8.03
CA MET A 636 -5.88 28.67 7.16
C MET A 636 -5.11 29.82 7.80
N GLN A 637 -5.81 30.80 8.38
CA GLN A 637 -5.16 31.89 9.10
C GLN A 637 -4.31 31.36 10.26
N PHE A 638 -4.87 30.46 11.07
CA PHE A 638 -4.17 29.80 12.17
C PHE A 638 -2.94 28.99 11.70
N SER A 639 -2.96 28.48 10.46
CA SER A 639 -1.85 27.74 9.85
C SER A 639 -0.80 28.64 9.18
N GLY A 640 -0.90 29.95 9.36
CA GLY A 640 0.07 30.95 8.91
C GLY A 640 -0.17 31.53 7.52
N TYR A 641 -1.29 31.22 6.85
CA TYR A 641 -1.59 31.75 5.51
C TYR A 641 -2.05 33.21 5.55
N SER A 642 -1.45 34.04 4.69
CA SER A 642 -1.78 35.46 4.54
C SER A 642 -3.20 35.67 3.99
N HIS A 643 -3.75 36.87 4.18
CA HIS A 643 -5.07 37.22 3.68
C HIS A 643 -5.20 37.00 2.16
N LYS A 644 -4.18 37.39 1.38
CA LYS A 644 -4.13 37.20 -0.08
C LYS A 644 -4.18 35.71 -0.47
N GLU A 645 -3.43 34.85 0.24
CA GLU A 645 -3.43 33.40 -0.01
C GLU A 645 -4.80 32.77 0.31
N ARG A 646 -5.46 33.21 1.39
CA ARG A 646 -6.80 32.73 1.78
C ARG A 646 -7.85 33.08 0.72
N ILE A 647 -7.88 34.32 0.24
CA ILE A 647 -8.78 34.74 -0.85
C ILE A 647 -8.55 33.90 -2.11
N ARG A 648 -7.28 33.67 -2.47
CA ARG A 648 -6.93 32.89 -3.65
C ARG A 648 -7.47 31.46 -3.56
N VAL A 649 -7.34 30.81 -2.40
CA VAL A 649 -7.87 29.44 -2.18
C VAL A 649 -9.39 29.44 -2.24
N TYR A 650 -10.03 30.40 -1.58
CA TYR A 650 -11.49 30.52 -1.58
C TYR A 650 -12.05 30.69 -3.01
N LYS A 651 -11.55 31.67 -3.77
CA LYS A 651 -12.00 31.91 -5.16
C LYS A 651 -11.75 30.71 -6.06
N GLY A 652 -10.59 30.05 -5.91
CA GLY A 652 -10.25 28.85 -6.68
C GLY A 652 -11.16 27.65 -6.35
N ALA A 653 -11.50 27.48 -5.07
CA ALA A 653 -12.43 26.45 -4.62
C ALA A 653 -13.86 26.70 -5.13
N MET A 654 -14.37 27.93 -5.00
CA MET A 654 -15.69 28.34 -5.49
C MET A 654 -15.83 28.05 -6.99
N LYS A 655 -14.92 28.57 -7.82
CA LYS A 655 -14.94 28.32 -9.27
C LYS A 655 -14.93 26.82 -9.61
N LYS A 656 -14.15 26.03 -8.88
CA LYS A 656 -14.10 24.58 -9.09
C LYS A 656 -15.39 23.90 -8.68
N PHE A 657 -16.01 24.34 -7.58
CA PHE A 657 -17.27 23.80 -7.11
C PHE A 657 -18.44 24.18 -8.03
N ASP A 658 -18.49 25.42 -8.51
CA ASP A 658 -19.47 25.88 -9.50
C ASP A 658 -19.40 25.05 -10.79
N ASN A 659 -18.18 24.72 -11.25
CA ASN A 659 -18.01 23.81 -12.38
C ASN A 659 -18.54 22.39 -12.10
N ILE A 660 -18.40 21.89 -10.87
CA ILE A 660 -18.96 20.59 -10.47
C ILE A 660 -20.49 20.65 -10.53
N LEU A 661 -21.10 21.71 -10.01
CA LEU A 661 -22.55 21.92 -10.06
C LEU A 661 -23.07 22.08 -11.49
N CYS A 662 -22.34 22.81 -12.33
CA CYS A 662 -22.67 22.98 -13.75
C CYS A 662 -22.67 21.63 -14.47
N ASN A 663 -21.64 20.81 -14.24
CA ASN A 663 -21.56 19.47 -14.83
C ASN A 663 -22.68 18.53 -14.35
N ASP A 664 -23.10 18.66 -13.10
CA ASP A 664 -24.22 17.89 -12.54
C ASP A 664 -25.55 18.28 -13.20
N ARG A 665 -25.83 19.60 -13.30
CA ARG A 665 -27.02 20.13 -13.97
C ARG A 665 -27.10 19.75 -15.44
N ASN A 666 -25.97 19.74 -16.13
CA ASN A 666 -25.87 19.39 -17.55
C ASN A 666 -25.79 17.87 -17.79
N GLY A 667 -25.88 17.03 -16.76
CA GLY A 667 -25.82 15.57 -16.89
C GLY A 667 -24.45 15.01 -17.29
N ILE A 668 -23.39 15.82 -17.29
CA ILE A 668 -22.02 15.42 -17.69
C ILE A 668 -21.37 14.56 -16.61
N CYS A 669 -21.50 14.98 -15.35
CA CYS A 669 -20.93 14.28 -14.21
C CYS A 669 -21.76 14.60 -12.97
N PRO A 670 -22.31 13.61 -12.26
CA PRO A 670 -23.12 13.86 -11.08
C PRO A 670 -22.27 14.47 -9.97
N LEU A 671 -22.91 15.27 -9.11
CA LEU A 671 -22.29 15.91 -7.94
C LEU A 671 -21.69 14.86 -7.00
N TYR A 672 -22.44 13.78 -6.77
CA TYR A 672 -22.01 12.60 -6.03
C TYR A 672 -21.90 11.42 -6.99
N ARG A 673 -20.69 10.89 -7.14
CA ARG A 673 -20.44 9.71 -7.96
C ARG A 673 -20.53 8.46 -7.09
N ASN A 674 -21.49 7.60 -7.37
CA ASN A 674 -21.50 6.26 -6.81
C ASN A 674 -20.28 5.44 -7.29
N LYS A 675 -20.02 4.31 -6.64
CA LYS A 675 -18.88 3.46 -6.94
C LYS A 675 -18.90 2.86 -8.36
N SER A 676 -20.08 2.63 -8.95
CA SER A 676 -20.22 2.05 -10.29
C SER A 676 -20.11 3.10 -11.40
N TRP A 677 -20.23 4.39 -11.05
CA TRP A 677 -20.22 5.50 -12.00
C TRP A 677 -18.95 5.49 -12.85
N ASN A 678 -19.16 5.35 -14.15
CA ASN A 678 -18.13 5.38 -15.19
C ASN A 678 -16.89 4.51 -14.88
N THR A 679 -17.09 3.35 -14.26
CA THR A 679 -15.99 2.51 -13.72
C THR A 679 -15.05 2.04 -14.83
N ILE A 680 -15.60 1.68 -15.98
CA ILE A 680 -14.82 1.24 -17.14
C ILE A 680 -13.90 2.39 -17.59
N GLU A 681 -14.41 3.57 -17.93
CA GLU A 681 -13.58 4.69 -18.40
C GLU A 681 -12.62 5.21 -17.33
N ARG A 682 -13.02 5.23 -16.05
CA ARG A 682 -12.11 5.56 -14.94
C ARG A 682 -10.93 4.59 -14.91
N THR A 683 -11.18 3.30 -15.12
CA THR A 683 -10.14 2.28 -15.21
C THR A 683 -9.28 2.49 -16.46
N LYS A 684 -9.89 2.73 -17.64
CA LYS A 684 -9.19 3.08 -18.89
C LYS A 684 -8.25 4.26 -18.68
N LYS A 685 -8.74 5.34 -18.07
CA LYS A 685 -7.99 6.58 -17.80
C LYS A 685 -6.86 6.36 -16.79
N LYS A 686 -7.08 5.52 -15.76
CA LYS A 686 -6.05 5.19 -14.76
C LYS A 686 -4.90 4.41 -15.38
N ILE A 687 -5.20 3.41 -16.21
CA ILE A 687 -4.21 2.64 -16.95
C ILE A 687 -3.45 3.55 -17.92
N ARG A 688 -4.19 4.28 -18.76
CA ARG A 688 -3.59 5.22 -19.72
C ARG A 688 -2.64 6.15 -19.00
N LYS A 689 -3.08 6.82 -17.93
CA LYS A 689 -2.23 7.74 -17.15
C LYS A 689 -0.96 7.09 -16.58
N ALA A 690 -1.00 5.80 -16.20
CA ALA A 690 0.16 5.09 -15.70
C ALA A 690 1.17 4.80 -16.82
N ASN A 691 0.70 4.55 -18.05
CA ASN A 691 1.53 4.24 -19.20
C ASN A 691 1.87 5.47 -20.06
N SER A 692 1.12 6.57 -19.92
CA SER A 692 1.14 7.76 -20.78
C SER A 692 1.63 9.01 -20.06
N TRP A 693 2.20 8.89 -18.87
CA TRP A 693 2.63 10.08 -18.12
C TRP A 693 3.74 10.87 -18.85
N TYR A 694 4.42 10.22 -19.79
CA TYR A 694 5.42 10.80 -20.71
C TYR A 694 4.87 11.15 -22.11
N ASP A 695 3.67 10.68 -22.49
CA ASP A 695 3.08 10.78 -23.84
C ASP A 695 2.85 12.20 -24.36
N SER A 696 2.91 13.22 -23.49
CA SER A 696 2.86 14.62 -23.94
C SER A 696 4.00 15.02 -24.90
N HIS A 697 4.94 14.11 -25.19
CA HIS A 697 6.18 14.36 -25.92
C HIS A 697 7.02 15.52 -25.33
N LYS A 698 6.65 16.04 -24.16
CA LYS A 698 7.35 17.16 -23.52
C LYS A 698 8.54 16.68 -22.69
N TYR A 699 8.44 15.53 -22.04
CA TYR A 699 9.46 15.01 -21.13
C TYR A 699 9.70 13.51 -21.36
N GLN A 700 10.97 13.10 -21.35
CA GLN A 700 11.44 11.71 -21.41
C GLN A 700 11.70 11.11 -20.02
N SER A 701 11.98 11.95 -19.00
CA SER A 701 12.29 11.49 -17.65
C SER A 701 11.85 12.50 -16.58
N VAL A 702 11.90 12.11 -15.31
CA VAL A 702 11.57 12.94 -14.14
C VAL A 702 12.77 13.01 -13.21
N MET A 703 13.10 14.22 -12.78
CA MET A 703 14.07 14.47 -11.71
C MET A 703 13.35 15.06 -10.50
N PHE A 704 13.65 14.52 -9.32
CA PHE A 704 13.15 15.04 -8.06
C PHE A 704 14.17 15.97 -7.42
N VAL A 705 13.70 17.11 -6.94
CA VAL A 705 14.50 18.12 -6.25
C VAL A 705 13.81 18.45 -4.93
N ASP A 706 14.56 18.67 -3.86
CA ASP A 706 13.96 19.05 -2.59
C ASP A 706 13.28 20.42 -2.69
N THR A 707 12.14 20.56 -2.02
CA THR A 707 11.41 21.83 -1.97
C THR A 707 12.28 22.89 -1.31
N THR A 708 12.39 24.06 -1.94
CA THR A 708 13.12 25.22 -1.40
C THR A 708 12.18 26.43 -1.29
N PRO A 709 12.47 27.41 -0.42
CA PRO A 709 11.69 28.66 -0.39
C PRO A 709 11.56 29.27 -1.78
N GLY A 710 10.33 29.60 -2.19
CA GLY A 710 10.02 30.11 -3.53
C GLY A 710 10.26 29.12 -4.69
N GLY A 711 10.64 27.86 -4.43
CA GLY A 711 10.98 26.88 -5.46
C GLY A 711 12.26 27.21 -6.22
N GLU A 712 13.17 28.00 -5.62
CA GLU A 712 14.38 28.53 -6.27
C GLU A 712 15.23 27.45 -6.93
N LEU A 713 15.52 26.35 -6.21
CA LEU A 713 16.38 25.29 -6.71
C LEU A 713 15.74 24.57 -7.90
N ALA A 714 14.45 24.27 -7.82
CA ALA A 714 13.71 23.63 -8.90
C ALA A 714 13.66 24.52 -10.15
N TYR A 715 13.49 25.84 -9.97
CA TYR A 715 13.55 26.81 -11.07
C TYR A 715 14.92 26.82 -11.75
N ARG A 716 16.02 26.91 -10.98
CA ARG A 716 17.39 26.90 -11.52
C ARG A 716 17.72 25.60 -12.24
N PHE A 717 17.29 24.47 -11.69
CA PHE A 717 17.48 23.15 -12.31
C PHE A 717 16.74 23.07 -13.64
N ARG A 718 15.46 23.49 -13.67
CA ARG A 718 14.65 23.52 -14.88
C ARG A 718 15.30 24.37 -15.97
N ARG A 719 15.68 25.62 -15.64
CA ARG A 719 16.37 26.52 -16.58
C ARG A 719 17.67 25.92 -17.13
N THR A 720 18.42 25.18 -16.32
CA THR A 720 19.68 24.55 -16.75
C THR A 720 19.43 23.37 -17.68
N LEU A 721 18.43 22.54 -17.37
CA LEU A 721 18.04 21.41 -18.20
C LEU A 721 17.45 21.86 -19.53
N ASP A 722 16.62 22.90 -19.52
CA ASP A 722 16.06 23.52 -20.72
C ASP A 722 17.17 24.07 -21.64
N LYS A 723 18.20 24.73 -21.07
CA LYS A 723 19.38 25.18 -21.82
C LYS A 723 20.18 24.04 -22.47
N LEU A 724 20.21 22.88 -21.82
CA LEU A 724 20.86 21.67 -22.35
C LEU A 724 19.94 20.89 -23.31
N LYS A 725 18.73 21.40 -23.59
CA LYS A 725 17.71 20.72 -24.39
C LYS A 725 17.37 19.31 -23.88
N LEU A 726 17.57 19.07 -22.58
CA LEU A 726 17.26 17.81 -21.93
C LEU A 726 15.78 17.79 -21.52
N ARG A 727 15.02 16.83 -22.05
CA ARG A 727 13.58 16.66 -21.81
C ARG A 727 13.31 16.03 -20.42
N ILE A 728 13.76 16.67 -19.34
CA ILE A 728 13.63 16.15 -17.97
C ILE A 728 12.67 17.04 -17.16
N LYS A 729 11.61 16.44 -16.64
CA LYS A 729 10.65 17.14 -15.78
C LYS A 729 11.21 17.28 -14.36
N VAL A 730 11.41 18.52 -13.91
CA VAL A 730 11.80 18.81 -12.52
C VAL A 730 10.57 18.87 -11.62
N VAL A 731 10.49 17.97 -10.64
CA VAL A 731 9.40 17.86 -9.67
C VAL A 731 9.93 18.09 -8.25
N GLU A 732 9.33 19.04 -7.54
CA GLU A 732 9.66 19.27 -6.14
C GLU A 732 9.14 18.13 -5.26
N LYS A 733 10.00 17.64 -4.39
CA LYS A 733 9.69 16.60 -3.42
C LYS A 733 9.53 17.25 -2.04
N PRO A 734 8.53 16.84 -1.26
CA PRO A 734 8.39 17.33 0.10
C PRO A 734 9.54 16.85 0.99
N GLY A 735 9.89 17.66 1.99
CA GLY A 735 10.87 17.33 3.00
C GLY A 735 10.43 16.15 3.89
N ASN A 736 11.38 15.63 4.69
CA ASN A 736 11.08 14.56 5.64
C ASN A 736 10.11 15.05 6.73
N PRO A 737 9.01 14.33 7.00
CA PRO A 737 8.08 14.75 8.04
C PRO A 737 8.75 14.57 9.43
N ILE A 738 8.50 15.50 10.35
CA ILE A 738 9.09 15.51 11.70
C ILE A 738 8.90 14.16 12.42
N ARG A 739 7.72 13.54 12.29
CA ARG A 739 7.43 12.20 12.84
C ARG A 739 8.42 11.11 12.42
N SER A 740 9.04 11.22 11.24
CA SER A 740 10.01 10.25 10.75
C SER A 740 11.42 10.45 11.31
N ILE A 741 11.67 11.61 11.92
CA ILE A 741 12.92 11.96 12.57
C ILE A 741 12.85 11.56 14.05
N ILE A 742 11.73 11.86 14.70
CA ILE A 742 11.51 11.57 16.13
C ILE A 742 11.09 10.10 16.33
N GLY A 743 10.10 9.64 15.58
CA GLY A 743 9.48 8.34 15.81
C GLY A 743 10.26 7.20 15.18
N ARG A 744 10.55 6.17 15.98
CA ARG A 744 10.99 4.85 15.51
C ARG A 744 9.81 3.90 15.59
N THR A 745 9.45 3.29 14.45
CA THR A 745 8.35 2.30 14.39
C THR A 745 8.63 1.06 15.26
N TYR A 746 9.91 0.76 15.51
CA TYR A 746 10.33 -0.24 16.49
C TYR A 746 11.27 0.44 17.51
N PRO A 747 10.83 0.63 18.76
CA PRO A 747 11.60 1.35 19.77
C PRO A 747 12.62 0.47 20.50
N PHE A 748 12.55 -0.84 20.35
CA PHE A 748 13.44 -1.79 21.04
C PHE A 748 14.77 -1.97 20.29
N SER A 749 15.75 -2.58 20.97
CA SER A 749 17.05 -2.89 20.37
C SER A 749 16.86 -3.76 19.12
N ARG A 750 17.73 -3.54 18.12
CA ARG A 750 17.68 -4.38 16.92
C ARG A 750 18.09 -5.79 17.30
N THR A 751 17.33 -6.77 16.82
CA THR A 751 17.78 -8.18 16.84
C THR A 751 19.12 -8.24 16.13
N LEU A 752 20.15 -8.70 16.84
CA LEU A 752 21.48 -8.88 16.26
C LEU A 752 21.41 -9.94 15.15
N CYS A 753 22.22 -9.76 14.12
CA CYS A 753 22.36 -10.77 13.09
C CYS A 753 23.00 -12.01 13.72
N THR A 754 22.40 -13.18 13.50
CA THR A 754 22.87 -14.47 14.02
C THR A 754 23.93 -15.12 13.12
N GLU A 755 24.28 -14.48 12.00
CA GLU A 755 25.23 -15.00 11.02
C GLU A 755 26.66 -14.59 11.36
N ASN A 756 27.51 -15.57 11.61
CA ASN A 756 28.89 -15.38 12.05
C ASN A 756 29.75 -14.59 11.03
N TYR A 757 29.36 -14.57 9.75
CA TYR A 757 30.10 -13.91 8.67
C TYR A 757 29.27 -12.93 7.83
N CYS A 758 28.27 -12.27 8.43
CA CYS A 758 27.49 -11.27 7.69
C CYS A 758 28.35 -10.06 7.29
N THR A 759 28.62 -9.92 5.99
CA THR A 759 29.40 -8.82 5.41
C THR A 759 28.82 -7.45 5.75
N VAL A 760 27.49 -7.30 5.78
CA VAL A 760 26.86 -6.02 6.15
C VAL A 760 27.08 -5.67 7.60
N CYS A 761 26.86 -6.61 8.51
CA CYS A 761 27.03 -6.33 9.93
C CYS A 761 28.49 -6.03 10.25
N ARG A 762 29.43 -6.65 9.52
CA ARG A 762 30.86 -6.36 9.59
C ARG A 762 31.21 -4.95 9.10
N PHE A 763 30.75 -4.55 7.90
CA PHE A 763 31.11 -3.25 7.30
C PHE A 763 30.22 -2.08 7.75
N SER A 764 29.01 -2.37 8.22
CA SER A 764 28.03 -1.38 8.67
C SER A 764 27.10 -1.97 9.74
N PRO A 765 27.55 -2.08 11.01
CA PRO A 765 26.76 -2.62 12.13
C PRO A 765 25.41 -1.94 12.32
N GLN A 766 25.31 -0.65 11.94
CA GLN A 766 24.08 0.13 12.01
C GLN A 766 23.11 -0.10 10.83
N THR A 767 23.42 -0.99 9.89
CA THR A 767 22.55 -1.34 8.75
C THR A 767 21.88 -2.68 8.99
N ASN A 768 20.57 -2.76 8.70
CA ASN A 768 19.85 -4.03 8.76
C ASN A 768 20.30 -4.92 7.59
N CYS A 769 21.00 -6.02 7.87
CA CYS A 769 21.47 -6.98 6.86
C CYS A 769 20.34 -7.70 6.12
N LYS A 770 19.13 -7.75 6.72
CA LYS A 770 17.91 -8.27 6.09
C LYS A 770 17.14 -7.21 5.30
N ALA A 771 17.64 -5.97 5.23
CA ALA A 771 17.04 -4.95 4.38
C ALA A 771 17.17 -5.34 2.91
N ARG A 772 16.08 -5.15 2.16
CA ARG A 772 16.00 -5.45 0.73
C ARG A 772 16.30 -4.21 -0.09
N ASN A 773 16.70 -4.41 -1.36
CA ASN A 773 16.96 -3.34 -2.32
C ASN A 773 18.04 -2.35 -1.85
N VAL A 774 18.96 -2.82 -1.00
CA VAL A 774 20.05 -2.01 -0.48
C VAL A 774 20.98 -1.64 -1.62
N VAL A 775 21.19 -0.34 -1.82
CA VAL A 775 22.14 0.16 -2.81
C VAL A 775 23.46 0.35 -2.08
N TYR A 776 24.52 -0.24 -2.61
CA TYR A 776 25.86 -0.11 -2.05
C TYR A 776 26.80 0.47 -3.10
N SER A 777 27.83 1.16 -2.66
CA SER A 777 28.91 1.56 -3.55
C SER A 777 30.25 1.13 -3.00
N ILE A 778 31.07 0.54 -3.87
CA ILE A 778 32.45 0.16 -3.61
C ILE A 778 33.31 1.16 -4.35
N ARG A 779 34.22 1.82 -3.63
CA ARG A 779 35.20 2.73 -4.22
C ARG A 779 36.58 2.11 -4.11
N CYS A 780 37.31 2.05 -5.22
CA CYS A 780 38.73 1.70 -5.19
C CYS A 780 39.51 2.82 -4.51
N ILE A 781 40.30 2.48 -3.49
CA ILE A 781 41.11 3.44 -2.71
C ILE A 781 42.55 3.50 -3.24
N GLU A 782 43.02 2.46 -3.95
CA GLU A 782 44.39 2.41 -4.49
C GLU A 782 44.46 3.03 -5.89
N GLY A 783 45.35 4.01 -6.06
CA GLY A 783 45.61 4.76 -7.29
C GLY A 783 46.22 3.96 -8.46
N ARG A 784 46.13 2.63 -8.46
CA ARG A 784 46.57 1.80 -9.60
C ARG A 784 45.59 1.82 -10.77
N CYS A 785 44.38 2.33 -10.57
CA CYS A 785 43.43 2.63 -11.64
C CYS A 785 43.64 4.08 -12.12
N SER A 786 44.64 4.29 -12.98
CA SER A 786 44.82 5.46 -13.87
C SER A 786 43.91 6.67 -13.60
N ASN A 787 44.31 7.57 -12.68
CA ASN A 787 43.73 8.90 -12.41
C ASN A 787 42.19 9.01 -12.31
N LYS A 788 41.44 7.91 -12.15
CA LYS A 788 39.99 7.88 -12.08
C LYS A 788 39.58 7.05 -10.87
N THR A 789 38.95 7.70 -9.89
CA THR A 789 38.30 7.02 -8.76
C THR A 789 37.13 6.19 -9.27
N VAL A 790 37.38 4.93 -9.61
CA VAL A 790 36.35 3.99 -10.04
C VAL A 790 35.46 3.69 -8.83
N THR A 791 34.19 4.11 -8.93
CA THR A 791 33.16 3.79 -7.95
C THR A 791 32.18 2.83 -8.60
N TYR A 792 32.19 1.58 -8.17
CA TYR A 792 31.15 0.61 -8.50
C TYR A 792 29.93 0.90 -7.63
N VAL A 793 28.74 0.96 -8.23
CA VAL A 793 27.48 1.07 -7.50
C VAL A 793 26.68 -0.19 -7.78
N GLY A 794 26.59 -1.06 -6.77
CA GLY A 794 25.80 -2.27 -6.83
C GLY A 794 24.47 -2.11 -6.11
N LYS A 795 23.54 -3.02 -6.39
CA LYS A 795 22.29 -3.15 -5.64
C LYS A 795 22.08 -4.59 -5.26
N LEU A 796 21.81 -4.84 -3.98
CA LEU A 796 21.55 -6.18 -3.49
C LEU A 796 20.11 -6.57 -3.79
N GLN A 797 19.99 -7.66 -4.53
CA GLN A 797 18.71 -8.23 -4.99
C GLN A 797 18.01 -9.00 -3.86
N GLU A 798 18.78 -9.51 -2.90
CA GLU A 798 18.35 -10.34 -1.78
C GLU A 798 18.96 -9.83 -0.46
N ALA A 799 18.48 -10.33 0.68
CA ALA A 799 19.11 -10.05 1.97
C ALA A 799 20.56 -10.57 1.95
N LEU A 800 21.49 -9.84 2.57
CA LEU A 800 22.95 -10.06 2.51
C LEU A 800 23.46 -11.25 3.32
N VAL A 801 22.68 -12.33 3.40
CA VAL A 801 22.98 -13.42 4.31
C VAL A 801 23.81 -14.53 3.67
N SER A 802 23.93 -14.57 2.34
CA SER A 802 24.87 -15.50 1.71
C SER A 802 25.34 -14.98 0.36
N GLY A 803 26.66 -14.89 0.23
CA GLY A 803 27.42 -14.42 -0.92
C GLY A 803 28.87 -14.41 -0.54
#